data_AF-A0A423VHH7-F1
#
_entry.id   AF-A0A423VHH7-F1
#
_cell.length_a   1.000
_cell.length_b   1.000
_cell.length_c   1.000
_cell.angle_alpha   90.00
_cell.angle_beta   90.00
_cell.angle_gamma   90.00
#
_symmetry.space_group_name_H-M   'P 1'
#
loop_
_entity.id
_entity.type
_entity.pdbx_description
1 polymer ?
#
loop_
_entity_poly.entity_id
_entity_poly.type
_entity_poly.pdbx_seq_one_letter_code
_entity_poly.pdbx_strand_id
1 'polypeptide(L)'
;MATSRIVELSNRIAANTAKLNDYLVSHNLPTPSFDENGPKDTLVPKDELEVESARVAIIDDTQELRRLALGPREYLMSYEHDELISQQAITRFRLAYSFPIGHQSSFAEIAAASGLPETNVRQIIRHAVTKDIFSEPRPGVVAHNAVSRLLAEDPVIHDWVGASTDDLWQAAAQTCNALAKYPASQEPNETGFALANQTDKSIYEEFSNFPERARRFGNSMRAFINGTGYELDHIVNNFPWGELKTGTVVDVGGSQGFVSFAIAREFRSLSFVVQDLEPVIAAAQKESPSDLIDRVTFMAHDFLTEQPVHGADVYFFRWIFHNWSDKYCIKILKNLIPALKPGAKIVINDNVLPQPGVLSRWQEGRLRSMDLTMTEIQNSHEREVNDWAKLFELAGPGFEFQGASLPKAPLSSKEKPPEIDGNHLYYNRTKWPQYEATFNLRLSYLYGPVVPVKLEPETLLGRIVQWVNKTSRRDRKHSDTTILINSLSKNEDQLKKLLGSCASRAPSIAAGKYLSRGRRIVLQSYGSDWLRYRRAFASLLTKEKINTRWARALRFEAMVMVDRIDNLSSTSGLPEPNVLDEISRFTASSVLQITYARRALTPHDQALRNLEIVSQNISDAFTPGKYWVERFPFLDIFPSVISPWKRKLNAHHEFEMGLFRALLHGLESKLCGNGSNTGESVFNAQGPTGEGVIAPDECAAAELLRNKDHLKLDRDDIAYLAAGIFEAGTETTAMTINTFLLAAASYPDMTRRAQAEIDLAMDHS
;
A
#
# COMPACT_ATOMS: atom_id res chain seq x y z
N MET A 1 -16.57 -30.01 -10.93
CA MET A 1 -16.77 -28.81 -10.08
C MET A 1 -15.43 -28.42 -9.54
N ALA A 2 -15.01 -27.16 -9.71
CA ALA A 2 -13.79 -26.72 -9.05
C ALA A 2 -14.04 -26.68 -7.53
N THR A 3 -13.08 -27.20 -6.76
CA THR A 3 -13.13 -27.18 -5.31
C THR A 3 -13.30 -25.74 -4.81
N SER A 4 -14.22 -25.50 -3.88
CA SER A 4 -14.41 -24.16 -3.32
C SER A 4 -13.19 -23.76 -2.48
N ARG A 5 -12.86 -22.47 -2.43
CA ARG A 5 -11.68 -21.98 -1.70
C ARG A 5 -11.66 -22.42 -0.23
N ILE A 6 -12.81 -22.46 0.44
CA ILE A 6 -12.92 -22.93 1.82
C ILE A 6 -12.57 -24.43 1.97
N VAL A 7 -12.89 -25.26 0.97
CA VAL A 7 -12.51 -26.68 0.96
C VAL A 7 -11.03 -26.84 0.61
N GLU A 8 -10.50 -26.04 -0.32
CA GLU A 8 -9.06 -26.01 -0.61
C GLU A 8 -8.25 -25.66 0.64
N LEU A 9 -8.66 -24.62 1.38
CA LEU A 9 -8.02 -24.22 2.63
C LEU A 9 -8.12 -25.33 3.68
N SER A 10 -9.29 -25.96 3.84
CA SER A 10 -9.45 -27.10 4.77
C SER A 10 -8.48 -28.25 4.46
N ASN A 11 -8.32 -28.60 3.17
CA ASN A 11 -7.42 -29.65 2.75
C ASN A 11 -5.95 -29.28 3.00
N ARG A 12 -5.57 -28.03 2.72
CA ARG A 12 -4.22 -27.53 3.00
C ARG A 12 -3.91 -27.47 4.49
N ILE A 13 -4.86 -27.04 5.32
CA ILE A 13 -4.73 -27.05 6.78
C ILE A 13 -4.48 -28.47 7.25
N ALA A 14 -5.28 -29.45 6.80
CA ALA A 14 -5.09 -30.85 7.17
C ALA A 14 -3.72 -31.38 6.75
N ALA A 15 -3.31 -31.13 5.51
CA ALA A 15 -2.02 -31.60 4.98
C ALA A 15 -0.83 -31.00 5.72
N ASN A 16 -0.82 -29.68 5.96
CA ASN A 16 0.28 -29.02 6.64
C ASN A 16 0.30 -29.34 8.15
N THR A 17 -0.87 -29.52 8.77
CA THR A 17 -0.97 -29.97 10.18
C THR A 17 -0.39 -31.38 10.33
N ALA A 18 -0.66 -32.29 9.39
CA ALA A 18 -0.05 -33.61 9.38
C ALA A 18 1.48 -33.53 9.32
N LYS A 19 2.04 -32.73 8.40
CA LYS A 19 3.50 -32.51 8.31
C LYS A 19 4.11 -32.01 9.62
N LEU A 20 3.50 -31.01 10.23
CA LEU A 20 3.97 -30.45 11.51
C LEU A 20 3.89 -31.49 12.63
N ASN A 21 2.77 -32.20 12.74
CA ASN A 21 2.58 -33.25 13.74
C ASN A 21 3.57 -34.41 13.55
N ASP A 22 3.75 -34.90 12.33
CA ASP A 22 4.65 -36.00 12.02
C ASP A 22 6.09 -35.65 12.37
N TYR A 23 6.51 -34.39 12.13
CA TYR A 23 7.80 -33.90 12.57
C TYR A 23 7.94 -33.94 14.10
N LEU A 24 6.97 -33.38 14.84
CA LEU A 24 7.03 -33.35 16.30
C LEU A 24 7.06 -34.77 16.90
N VAL A 25 6.21 -35.66 16.40
CA VAL A 25 6.15 -37.06 16.87
C VAL A 25 7.43 -37.82 16.54
N SER A 26 7.96 -37.71 15.31
CA SER A 26 9.18 -38.40 14.90
C SER A 26 10.43 -37.95 15.66
N HIS A 27 10.42 -36.71 16.17
CA HIS A 27 11.51 -36.14 16.98
C HIS A 27 11.26 -36.22 18.50
N ASN A 28 10.18 -36.89 18.93
CA ASN A 28 9.77 -36.98 20.35
C ASN A 28 9.60 -35.60 21.03
N LEU A 29 9.13 -34.62 20.28
CA LEU A 29 8.82 -33.28 20.76
C LEU A 29 7.36 -33.21 21.23
N PRO A 30 7.05 -32.47 22.32
CA PRO A 30 5.68 -32.30 22.77
C PRO A 30 4.86 -31.49 21.76
N THR A 31 3.58 -31.85 21.62
CA THR A 31 2.64 -31.17 20.74
C THR A 31 2.15 -29.85 21.35
N PRO A 32 1.89 -28.80 20.54
CA PRO A 32 1.26 -27.58 21.04
C PRO A 32 -0.06 -27.86 21.78
N SER A 33 -0.23 -27.27 22.95
CA SER A 33 -1.45 -27.38 23.75
C SER A 33 -1.62 -26.13 24.62
N PHE A 34 -2.86 -25.78 24.92
CA PHE A 34 -3.18 -24.78 25.93
C PHE A 34 -3.18 -25.35 27.35
N ASP A 35 -3.03 -26.66 27.54
CA ASP A 35 -2.89 -27.27 28.86
C ASP A 35 -1.78 -26.57 29.66
N GLU A 36 -1.90 -26.53 30.99
CA GLU A 36 -0.94 -25.82 31.85
C GLU A 36 0.52 -26.25 31.60
N ASN A 37 0.75 -27.51 31.23
CA ASN A 37 2.08 -28.06 30.94
C ASN A 37 2.49 -28.00 29.45
N GLY A 38 1.70 -27.36 28.59
CA GLY A 38 2.01 -27.19 27.17
C GLY A 38 3.34 -26.46 26.92
N PRO A 39 3.98 -26.65 25.76
CA PRO A 39 5.22 -25.95 25.43
C PRO A 39 5.01 -24.43 25.35
N LYS A 40 6.02 -23.65 25.78
CA LYS A 40 5.99 -22.18 25.79
C LYS A 40 6.32 -21.58 24.43
N ASP A 41 7.27 -22.19 23.73
CA ASP A 41 7.82 -21.72 22.46
C ASP A 41 7.52 -22.71 21.34
N THR A 42 7.69 -22.25 20.09
CA THR A 42 7.72 -23.16 18.95
C THR A 42 8.91 -24.12 19.08
N LEU A 43 8.65 -25.41 18.93
CA LEU A 43 9.66 -26.46 19.00
C LEU A 43 10.16 -26.88 17.61
N VAL A 44 9.70 -26.22 16.55
CA VAL A 44 10.21 -26.40 15.20
C VAL A 44 11.52 -25.62 15.06
N PRO A 45 12.66 -26.29 14.81
CA PRO A 45 13.91 -25.61 14.52
C PRO A 45 13.81 -24.77 13.24
N LYS A 46 14.49 -23.63 13.21
CA LYS A 46 14.38 -22.68 12.09
C LYS A 46 15.06 -23.16 10.80
N ASP A 47 16.03 -24.06 10.93
CA ASP A 47 16.71 -24.73 9.83
C ASP A 47 15.85 -25.79 9.15
N GLU A 48 14.76 -26.24 9.80
CA GLU A 48 13.76 -27.14 9.23
C GLU A 48 12.75 -26.38 8.36
N LEU A 49 13.24 -25.87 7.22
CA LEU A 49 12.51 -24.97 6.33
C LEU A 49 11.15 -25.51 5.87
N GLU A 50 11.04 -26.81 5.62
CA GLU A 50 9.77 -27.41 5.18
C GLU A 50 8.71 -27.37 6.30
N VAL A 51 9.12 -27.71 7.52
CA VAL A 51 8.22 -27.77 8.68
C VAL A 51 7.80 -26.36 9.10
N GLU A 52 8.73 -25.41 9.08
CA GLU A 52 8.42 -24.01 9.32
C GLU A 52 7.48 -23.44 8.24
N SER A 53 7.69 -23.79 6.98
CA SER A 53 6.78 -23.40 5.89
C SER A 53 5.38 -23.98 6.08
N ALA A 54 5.28 -25.25 6.52
CA ALA A 54 4.01 -25.86 6.86
C ALA A 54 3.32 -25.13 8.03
N ARG A 55 4.08 -24.76 9.07
CA ARG A 55 3.58 -23.99 10.22
C ARG A 55 3.02 -22.63 9.80
N VAL A 56 3.75 -21.89 8.96
CA VAL A 56 3.30 -20.60 8.41
C VAL A 56 2.04 -20.77 7.56
N ALA A 57 1.98 -21.81 6.72
CA ALA A 57 0.79 -22.09 5.91
C ALA A 57 -0.45 -22.41 6.77
N ILE A 58 -0.31 -23.15 7.87
CA ILE A 58 -1.40 -23.38 8.82
C ILE A 58 -1.95 -22.06 9.37
N ILE A 59 -1.07 -21.14 9.77
CA ILE A 59 -1.47 -19.84 10.32
C ILE A 59 -2.20 -19.00 9.28
N ASP A 60 -1.66 -18.88 8.06
CA ASP A 60 -2.29 -18.09 6.99
C ASP A 60 -3.64 -18.69 6.56
N ASP A 61 -3.68 -20.01 6.35
CA ASP A 61 -4.87 -20.69 5.84
C ASP A 61 -6.01 -20.67 6.88
N THR A 62 -5.70 -20.84 8.18
CA THR A 62 -6.71 -20.75 9.26
C THR A 62 -7.27 -19.33 9.39
N GLN A 63 -6.42 -18.30 9.26
CA GLN A 63 -6.88 -16.92 9.26
C GLN A 63 -7.71 -16.58 8.00
N GLU A 64 -7.32 -17.07 6.82
CA GLU A 64 -8.11 -16.89 5.60
C GLU A 64 -9.46 -17.59 5.71
N LEU A 65 -9.48 -18.83 6.18
CA LEU A 65 -10.72 -19.60 6.38
C LEU A 65 -11.66 -18.89 7.36
N ARG A 66 -11.14 -18.37 8.49
CA ARG A 66 -11.93 -17.57 9.45
C ARG A 66 -12.55 -16.34 8.77
N ARG A 67 -11.76 -15.58 8.01
CA ARG A 67 -12.24 -14.38 7.30
C ARG A 67 -13.32 -14.70 6.27
N LEU A 68 -13.16 -15.80 5.53
CA LEU A 68 -14.15 -16.26 4.55
C LEU A 68 -15.43 -16.76 5.23
N ALA A 69 -15.31 -17.48 6.35
CA ALA A 69 -16.45 -17.99 7.09
C ALA A 69 -17.32 -16.89 7.72
N LEU A 70 -16.71 -15.83 8.26
CA LEU A 70 -17.42 -14.65 8.77
C LEU A 70 -18.09 -13.84 7.65
N GLY A 71 -17.51 -13.85 6.45
CA GLY A 71 -17.85 -12.89 5.41
C GLY A 71 -17.49 -11.45 5.78
N PRO A 72 -17.60 -10.50 4.84
CA PRO A 72 -17.05 -9.15 5.01
C PRO A 72 -17.70 -8.34 6.13
N ARG A 73 -19.00 -8.54 6.40
CA ARG A 73 -19.73 -7.80 7.44
C ARG A 73 -19.28 -8.22 8.83
N GLU A 74 -19.38 -9.51 9.16
CA GLU A 74 -19.00 -9.99 10.49
C GLU A 74 -17.50 -9.87 10.70
N TYR A 75 -16.70 -10.01 9.65
CA TYR A 75 -15.26 -9.75 9.75
C TYR A 75 -14.95 -8.30 10.19
N LEU A 76 -15.58 -7.29 9.60
CA LEU A 76 -15.40 -5.89 10.03
C LEU A 76 -15.94 -5.65 11.45
N MET A 77 -17.00 -6.34 11.83
CA MET A 77 -17.55 -6.25 13.19
C MET A 77 -16.75 -7.06 14.22
N SER A 78 -15.88 -7.96 13.78
CA SER A 78 -15.06 -8.81 14.66
C SER A 78 -13.84 -8.09 15.24
N TYR A 79 -13.54 -6.86 14.80
CA TYR A 79 -12.52 -6.03 15.42
C TYR A 79 -13.10 -5.37 16.68
N GLU A 80 -12.81 -5.94 17.84
CA GLU A 80 -13.36 -5.50 19.11
C GLU A 80 -12.41 -4.52 19.81
N HIS A 81 -12.86 -3.27 20.00
CA HIS A 81 -12.09 -2.22 20.68
C HIS A 81 -11.66 -2.57 22.11
N ASP A 82 -12.37 -3.50 22.74
CA ASP A 82 -12.18 -4.00 24.10
C ASP A 82 -11.24 -5.21 24.16
N GLU A 83 -10.63 -5.60 23.03
CA GLU A 83 -9.80 -6.81 22.94
C GLU A 83 -8.66 -6.87 23.97
N LEU A 84 -8.09 -5.71 24.32
CA LEU A 84 -6.93 -5.63 25.21
C LEU A 84 -7.27 -5.44 26.69
N ILE A 85 -8.55 -5.25 27.05
CA ILE A 85 -8.95 -4.96 28.44
C ILE A 85 -8.55 -6.09 29.39
N SER A 86 -8.77 -7.35 29.01
CA SER A 86 -8.41 -8.49 29.87
C SER A 86 -6.90 -8.61 30.04
N GLN A 87 -6.13 -8.46 28.98
CA GLN A 87 -4.66 -8.49 29.04
C GLN A 87 -4.11 -7.35 29.91
N GLN A 88 -4.64 -6.13 29.77
CA GLN A 88 -4.29 -4.99 30.60
C GLN A 88 -4.60 -5.25 32.07
N ALA A 89 -5.78 -5.78 32.37
CA ALA A 89 -6.17 -6.07 33.74
C ALA A 89 -5.31 -7.17 34.36
N ILE A 90 -4.94 -8.20 33.59
CA ILE A 90 -4.09 -9.30 34.05
C ILE A 90 -2.73 -8.80 34.50
N THR A 91 -2.10 -7.92 33.73
CA THR A 91 -0.78 -7.37 34.07
C THR A 91 -0.88 -6.29 35.15
N ARG A 92 -1.82 -5.34 35.03
CA ARG A 92 -1.98 -4.22 35.96
C ARG A 92 -2.42 -4.63 37.36
N PHE A 93 -3.34 -5.58 37.48
CA PHE A 93 -3.84 -6.10 38.76
C PHE A 93 -3.19 -7.43 39.16
N ARG A 94 -2.14 -7.83 38.44
CA ARG A 94 -1.34 -9.04 38.69
C ARG A 94 -2.21 -10.30 38.82
N LEU A 95 -3.24 -10.45 37.99
CA LEU A 95 -4.20 -11.56 38.09
C LEU A 95 -3.51 -12.92 37.87
N ALA A 96 -2.49 -12.98 37.01
CA ALA A 96 -1.68 -14.19 36.82
C ALA A 96 -0.82 -14.57 38.03
N TYR A 97 -0.60 -13.65 38.98
CA TYR A 97 0.13 -13.91 40.23
C TYR A 97 -0.80 -14.11 41.43
N SER A 98 -2.12 -14.04 41.22
CA SER A 98 -3.10 -14.03 42.32
C SER A 98 -3.29 -15.39 42.98
N PHE A 99 -2.89 -16.47 42.32
CA PHE A 99 -2.85 -17.84 42.86
C PHE A 99 -1.69 -18.62 42.23
N PRO A 100 -1.18 -19.68 42.88
CA PRO A 100 -0.04 -20.44 42.35
C PRO A 100 -0.39 -21.26 41.09
N ILE A 101 0.62 -21.48 40.25
CA ILE A 101 0.55 -22.44 39.13
C ILE A 101 0.31 -23.84 39.70
N GLY A 102 -0.43 -24.68 38.97
CA GLY A 102 -0.88 -26.00 39.40
C GLY A 102 -2.07 -25.98 40.36
N HIS A 103 -2.52 -24.79 40.79
CA HIS A 103 -3.65 -24.64 41.71
C HIS A 103 -4.86 -24.03 40.99
N GLN A 104 -6.02 -24.17 41.63
CA GLN A 104 -7.27 -23.59 41.18
C GLN A 104 -7.73 -22.56 42.20
N SER A 105 -8.38 -21.50 41.73
CA SER A 105 -8.85 -20.41 42.57
C SER A 105 -10.27 -20.01 42.21
N SER A 106 -11.05 -19.59 43.19
CA SER A 106 -12.36 -18.96 42.96
C SER A 106 -12.20 -17.50 42.54
N PHE A 107 -13.23 -16.94 41.91
CA PHE A 107 -13.27 -15.50 41.61
C PHE A 107 -13.14 -14.63 42.87
N ALA A 108 -13.69 -15.09 44.01
CA ALA A 108 -13.63 -14.36 45.28
C ALA A 108 -12.20 -14.29 45.85
N GLU A 109 -11.44 -15.37 45.74
CA GLU A 109 -10.03 -15.40 46.16
C GLU A 109 -9.15 -14.52 45.26
N ILE A 110 -9.36 -14.58 43.94
CA ILE A 110 -8.66 -13.71 43.00
C ILE A 110 -9.01 -12.24 43.24
N ALA A 111 -10.27 -11.94 43.55
CA ALA A 111 -10.73 -10.61 43.93
C ALA A 111 -10.04 -10.10 45.19
N ALA A 112 -9.95 -10.93 46.23
CA ALA A 112 -9.25 -10.61 47.46
C ALA A 112 -7.74 -10.35 47.22
N ALA A 113 -7.09 -11.13 46.36
CA ALA A 113 -5.67 -10.97 46.05
C ALA A 113 -5.36 -9.77 45.14
N SER A 114 -6.25 -9.46 44.19
CA SER A 114 -6.06 -8.38 43.20
C SER A 114 -6.57 -7.01 43.66
N GLY A 115 -7.42 -6.97 44.69
CA GLY A 115 -8.09 -5.75 45.16
C GLY A 115 -9.26 -5.29 44.28
N LEU A 116 -9.66 -6.08 43.29
CA LEU A 116 -10.82 -5.80 42.44
C LEU A 116 -12.11 -6.39 43.02
N PRO A 117 -13.29 -5.81 42.74
CA PRO A 117 -14.56 -6.46 43.04
C PRO A 117 -14.69 -7.80 42.31
N GLU A 118 -15.27 -8.80 42.96
CA GLU A 118 -15.44 -10.15 42.37
C GLU A 118 -16.19 -10.12 41.03
N THR A 119 -17.19 -9.24 40.89
CA THR A 119 -17.92 -9.07 39.63
C THR A 119 -16.99 -8.66 38.48
N ASN A 120 -16.06 -7.74 38.73
CA ASN A 120 -15.09 -7.30 37.74
C ASN A 120 -14.11 -8.41 37.40
N VAL A 121 -13.56 -9.10 38.41
CA VAL A 121 -12.67 -10.26 38.20
C VAL A 121 -13.34 -11.32 37.35
N ARG A 122 -14.59 -11.67 37.66
CA ARG A 122 -15.37 -12.66 36.90
C ARG A 122 -15.58 -12.24 35.44
N GLN A 123 -15.91 -10.97 35.18
CA GLN A 123 -16.05 -10.45 33.82
C GLN A 123 -14.73 -10.50 33.05
N ILE A 124 -13.66 -10.00 33.67
CA ILE A 124 -12.32 -9.91 33.08
C ILE A 124 -11.76 -11.29 32.76
N ILE A 125 -11.80 -12.22 33.72
CA ILE A 125 -11.25 -13.56 33.53
C ILE A 125 -12.08 -14.34 32.51
N ARG A 126 -13.41 -14.27 32.53
CA ARG A 126 -14.21 -14.96 31.50
C ARG A 126 -13.94 -14.44 30.10
N HIS A 127 -13.72 -13.14 29.95
CA HIS A 127 -13.27 -12.55 28.69
C HIS A 127 -11.83 -12.95 28.32
N ALA A 128 -10.96 -13.21 29.30
CA ALA A 128 -9.63 -13.77 29.06
C ALA A 128 -9.69 -15.24 28.60
N VAL A 129 -10.59 -16.04 29.18
CA VAL A 129 -10.80 -17.45 28.84
C VAL A 129 -11.25 -17.62 27.39
N THR A 130 -12.06 -16.71 26.84
CA THR A 130 -12.43 -16.76 25.40
C THR A 130 -11.27 -16.46 24.46
N LYS A 131 -10.11 -16.08 24.98
CA LYS A 131 -8.87 -15.79 24.26
C LYS A 131 -7.75 -16.76 24.62
N ASP A 132 -8.12 -17.89 25.23
CA ASP A 132 -7.19 -18.92 25.69
C ASP A 132 -6.17 -18.38 26.72
N ILE A 133 -6.58 -17.41 27.56
CA ILE A 133 -5.80 -16.92 28.70
C ILE A 133 -6.57 -17.31 29.98
N PHE A 134 -6.02 -18.26 30.75
CA PHE A 134 -6.70 -19.02 31.81
C PHE A 134 -7.73 -20.03 31.30
N SER A 135 -8.25 -20.86 32.20
CA SER A 135 -9.39 -21.74 31.98
C SER A 135 -10.39 -21.66 33.14
N GLU A 136 -11.67 -21.93 32.87
CA GLU A 136 -12.72 -22.13 33.90
C GLU A 136 -13.17 -23.61 33.88
N PRO A 137 -12.40 -24.55 34.45
CA PRO A 137 -12.68 -26.00 34.35
C PRO A 137 -14.04 -26.40 34.91
N ARG A 138 -14.57 -25.62 35.86
CA ARG A 138 -15.95 -25.74 36.35
C ARG A 138 -16.47 -24.36 36.76
N PRO A 139 -17.79 -24.12 36.73
CA PRO A 139 -18.36 -22.81 37.02
C PRO A 139 -17.84 -22.21 38.34
N GLY A 140 -17.28 -21.01 38.28
CA GLY A 140 -16.75 -20.29 39.45
C GLY A 140 -15.30 -20.62 39.83
N VAL A 141 -14.65 -21.56 39.14
CA VAL A 141 -13.29 -22.01 39.45
C VAL A 141 -12.38 -21.74 38.25
N VAL A 142 -11.32 -20.98 38.49
CA VAL A 142 -10.31 -20.58 37.52
C VAL A 142 -9.05 -21.43 37.71
N ALA A 143 -8.41 -21.81 36.61
CA ALA A 143 -7.10 -22.46 36.60
C ALA A 143 -6.18 -21.79 35.58
N HIS A 144 -4.87 -21.91 35.81
CA HIS A 144 -3.88 -21.57 34.81
C HIS A 144 -3.95 -22.52 33.60
N ASN A 145 -3.42 -22.02 32.49
CA ASN A 145 -3.23 -22.70 31.23
C ASN A 145 -1.85 -22.28 30.68
N ALA A 146 -1.37 -22.82 29.56
CA ALA A 146 -0.02 -22.53 29.05
C ALA A 146 0.27 -21.01 28.94
N VAL A 147 -0.70 -20.22 28.47
CA VAL A 147 -0.58 -18.78 28.23
C VAL A 147 -0.54 -17.97 29.53
N SER A 148 -1.50 -18.22 30.44
CA SER A 148 -1.53 -17.52 31.73
C SER A 148 -0.38 -17.93 32.65
N ARG A 149 0.10 -19.18 32.56
CA ARG A 149 1.34 -19.62 33.21
C ARG A 149 2.54 -18.84 32.68
N LEU A 150 2.65 -18.67 31.36
CA LEU A 150 3.75 -17.89 30.76
C LEU A 150 3.76 -16.45 31.31
N LEU A 151 2.59 -15.82 31.45
CA LEU A 151 2.47 -14.48 32.06
C LEU A 151 2.85 -14.43 33.55
N ALA A 152 2.73 -15.55 34.27
CA ALA A 152 3.08 -15.67 35.68
C ALA A 152 4.57 -15.99 35.90
N GLU A 153 5.21 -16.72 34.98
CA GLU A 153 6.59 -17.19 35.12
C GLU A 153 7.61 -16.30 34.40
N ASP A 154 7.23 -15.67 33.29
CA ASP A 154 8.12 -14.88 32.45
C ASP A 154 7.88 -13.37 32.65
N PRO A 155 8.73 -12.68 33.43
CA PRO A 155 8.58 -11.25 33.68
C PRO A 155 8.79 -10.41 32.42
N VAL A 156 9.52 -10.90 31.41
CA VAL A 156 9.79 -10.19 30.16
C VAL A 156 8.52 -10.20 29.28
N ILE A 157 7.84 -11.34 29.17
CA ILE A 157 6.55 -11.42 28.47
C ILE A 157 5.45 -10.68 29.23
N HIS A 158 5.45 -10.75 30.57
CA HIS A 158 4.54 -9.94 31.39
C HIS A 158 4.71 -8.43 31.12
N ASP A 159 5.95 -7.95 31.12
CA ASP A 159 6.26 -6.55 30.86
C ASP A 159 5.96 -6.15 29.41
N TRP A 160 6.16 -7.07 28.44
CA TRP A 160 5.72 -6.90 27.05
C TRP A 160 4.23 -6.60 26.96
N VAL A 161 3.39 -7.49 27.51
CA VAL A 161 1.93 -7.30 27.51
C VAL A 161 1.53 -6.02 28.26
N GLY A 162 2.20 -5.72 29.36
CA GLY A 162 2.00 -4.47 30.11
C GLY A 162 2.31 -3.23 29.27
N ALA A 163 3.45 -3.17 28.58
CA ALA A 163 3.81 -2.04 27.73
C ALA A 163 2.87 -1.91 26.52
N SER A 164 2.48 -3.03 25.89
CA SER A 164 1.54 -3.01 24.77
C SER A 164 0.18 -2.45 25.16
N THR A 165 -0.29 -2.74 26.37
CA THR A 165 -1.63 -2.33 26.84
C THR A 165 -1.67 -0.98 27.53
N ASP A 166 -0.64 -0.62 28.30
CA ASP A 166 -0.61 0.64 29.07
C ASP A 166 -0.02 1.81 28.28
N ASP A 167 0.91 1.55 27.36
CA ASP A 167 1.66 2.58 26.66
C ASP A 167 1.31 2.60 25.16
N LEU A 168 1.53 1.49 24.45
CA LEU A 168 1.35 1.43 22.99
C LEU A 168 -0.11 1.55 22.56
N TRP A 169 -1.03 0.83 23.22
CA TRP A 169 -2.46 0.93 22.88
C TRP A 169 -3.02 2.34 23.05
N GLN A 170 -2.55 3.08 24.07
CA GLN A 170 -2.96 4.47 24.28
C GLN A 170 -2.37 5.38 23.20
N ALA A 171 -1.12 5.17 22.81
CA ALA A 171 -0.49 5.86 21.69
C ALA A 171 -1.25 5.61 20.38
N ALA A 172 -1.53 4.35 20.06
CA ALA A 172 -2.27 3.90 18.87
C ALA A 172 -3.62 4.61 18.73
N ALA A 173 -4.37 4.70 19.83
CA ALA A 173 -5.68 5.38 19.86
C ALA A 173 -5.59 6.88 19.55
N GLN A 174 -4.44 7.50 19.79
CA GLN A 174 -4.19 8.93 19.53
C GLN A 174 -3.43 9.20 18.23
N THR A 175 -2.93 8.17 17.53
CA THR A 175 -2.11 8.35 16.31
C THR A 175 -2.83 9.16 15.23
N CYS A 176 -4.11 8.85 14.94
CA CYS A 176 -4.87 9.65 13.96
C CYS A 176 -5.07 11.11 14.41
N ASN A 177 -5.20 11.36 15.71
CA ASN A 177 -5.29 12.72 16.25
C ASN A 177 -3.95 13.46 16.11
N ALA A 178 -2.83 12.78 16.34
CA ALA A 178 -1.49 13.33 16.13
C ALA A 178 -1.27 13.67 14.66
N LEU A 179 -1.61 12.76 13.74
CA LEU A 179 -1.52 13.00 12.28
C LEU A 179 -2.37 14.18 11.83
N ALA A 180 -3.55 14.37 12.41
CA ALA A 180 -4.42 15.51 12.11
C ALA A 180 -3.89 16.84 12.69
N LYS A 181 -3.29 16.78 13.89
CA LYS A 181 -2.74 17.96 14.59
C LYS A 181 -1.41 18.41 13.99
N TYR A 182 -0.57 17.46 13.56
CA TYR A 182 0.80 17.66 13.10
C TYR A 182 1.01 17.05 11.70
N PRO A 183 0.32 17.57 10.66
CA PRO A 183 0.41 17.00 9.31
C PRO A 183 1.85 17.07 8.78
N ALA A 184 2.35 15.94 8.28
CA ALA A 184 3.71 15.78 7.74
C ALA A 184 4.85 16.13 8.72
N SER A 185 4.57 16.13 10.02
CA SER A 185 5.62 16.27 11.03
C SER A 185 6.63 15.14 10.92
N GLN A 186 7.87 15.46 11.28
CA GLN A 186 8.98 14.53 11.40
C GLN A 186 9.61 14.64 12.80
N GLU A 187 8.95 15.31 13.75
CA GLU A 187 9.44 15.50 15.10
C GLU A 187 9.06 14.31 16.00
N PRO A 188 9.99 13.77 16.81
CA PRO A 188 9.78 12.57 17.63
C PRO A 188 8.84 12.76 18.82
N ASN A 189 8.48 14.01 19.14
CA ASN A 189 7.56 14.39 20.22
C ASN A 189 6.16 14.80 19.70
N GLU A 190 5.92 14.74 18.39
CA GLU A 190 4.62 15.07 17.78
C GLU A 190 3.84 13.81 17.39
N THR A 191 3.64 12.92 18.37
CA THR A 191 3.19 11.54 18.17
C THR A 191 1.88 11.21 18.89
N GLY A 192 1.28 10.06 18.56
CA GLY A 192 0.15 9.50 19.31
C GLY A 192 0.51 9.29 20.78
N PHE A 193 1.72 8.80 21.05
CA PHE A 193 2.25 8.65 22.40
C PHE A 193 2.28 9.97 23.18
N ALA A 194 2.81 11.05 22.58
CA ALA A 194 2.90 12.34 23.25
C ALA A 194 1.52 12.91 23.60
N LEU A 195 0.54 12.76 22.69
CA LEU A 195 -0.85 13.15 22.95
C LEU A 195 -1.50 12.32 24.06
N ALA A 196 -1.29 10.99 24.06
CA ALA A 196 -1.82 10.10 25.07
C ALA A 196 -1.30 10.42 26.48
N ASN A 197 -0.04 10.88 26.58
CA ASN A 197 0.61 11.26 27.83
C ASN A 197 0.47 12.76 28.16
N GLN A 198 -0.16 13.55 27.29
CA GLN A 198 -0.31 15.01 27.46
C GLN A 198 1.04 15.71 27.68
N THR A 199 2.06 15.29 26.93
CA THR A 199 3.44 15.76 27.05
C THR A 199 3.92 16.37 25.74
N ASP A 200 4.96 17.20 25.81
CA ASP A 200 5.70 17.75 24.67
C ASP A 200 7.04 17.03 24.46
N LYS A 201 7.25 15.90 25.15
CA LYS A 201 8.45 15.09 25.14
C LYS A 201 8.31 13.86 24.23
N SER A 202 9.43 13.36 23.74
CA SER A 202 9.50 12.05 23.09
C SER A 202 9.28 10.91 24.09
N ILE A 203 9.02 9.69 23.60
CA ILE A 203 8.79 8.51 24.46
C ILE A 203 9.91 8.27 25.48
N TYR A 204 11.17 8.40 25.07
CA TYR A 204 12.32 8.16 25.95
C TYR A 204 12.48 9.26 27.01
N GLU A 205 12.29 10.52 26.63
CA GLU A 205 12.32 11.65 27.56
C GLU A 205 11.18 11.57 28.57
N GLU A 206 9.99 11.14 28.16
CA GLU A 206 8.86 10.91 29.04
C GLU A 206 9.17 9.78 30.03
N PHE A 207 9.61 8.62 29.53
CA PHE A 207 9.97 7.47 30.37
C PHE A 207 11.11 7.74 31.35
N SER A 208 12.03 8.65 31.04
CA SER A 208 13.07 9.06 32.00
C SER A 208 12.50 9.62 33.33
N ASN A 209 11.27 10.15 33.29
CA ASN A 209 10.57 10.65 34.48
C ASN A 209 9.80 9.53 35.22
N PHE A 210 9.66 8.34 34.62
CA PHE A 210 8.89 7.21 35.15
C PHE A 210 9.72 5.91 35.13
N PRO A 211 10.60 5.68 36.12
CA PRO A 211 11.54 4.57 36.13
C PRO A 211 10.91 3.19 35.92
N GLU A 212 9.73 2.92 36.49
CA GLU A 212 9.04 1.64 36.29
C GLU A 212 8.49 1.46 34.87
N ARG A 213 8.00 2.54 34.23
CA ARG A 213 7.58 2.48 32.81
C ARG A 213 8.79 2.27 31.91
N ALA A 214 9.90 2.97 32.19
CA ALA A 214 11.16 2.78 31.48
C ALA A 214 11.69 1.34 31.63
N ARG A 215 11.66 0.79 32.85
CA ARG A 215 12.07 -0.59 33.15
C ARG A 215 11.20 -1.60 32.38
N ARG A 216 9.87 -1.42 32.42
CA ARG A 216 8.91 -2.28 31.70
C ARG A 216 9.17 -2.23 30.20
N PHE A 217 9.25 -1.03 29.61
CA PHE A 217 9.53 -0.87 28.19
C PHE A 217 10.90 -1.44 27.79
N GLY A 218 11.93 -1.27 28.62
CA GLY A 218 13.24 -1.88 28.42
C GLY A 218 13.17 -3.41 28.40
N ASN A 219 12.41 -4.03 29.31
CA ASN A 219 12.17 -5.48 29.28
C ASN A 219 11.38 -5.91 28.03
N SER A 220 10.37 -5.15 27.62
CA SER A 220 9.63 -5.37 26.38
C SER A 220 10.54 -5.40 25.14
N MET A 221 11.55 -4.54 25.09
CA MET A 221 12.55 -4.56 24.02
C MET A 221 13.43 -5.82 24.06
N ARG A 222 13.75 -6.36 25.25
CA ARG A 222 14.46 -7.65 25.38
C ARG A 222 13.60 -8.82 24.89
N ALA A 223 12.29 -8.79 25.13
CA ALA A 223 11.35 -9.78 24.58
C ALA A 223 11.43 -9.83 23.05
N PHE A 224 11.47 -8.65 22.42
CA PHE A 224 11.59 -8.51 20.97
C PHE A 224 12.92 -9.05 20.43
N ILE A 225 14.04 -8.74 21.08
CA ILE A 225 15.38 -9.19 20.65
C ILE A 225 15.52 -10.71 20.74
N ASN A 226 14.93 -11.33 21.76
CA ASN A 226 14.95 -12.78 21.95
C ASN A 226 13.87 -13.50 21.14
N GLY A 227 12.99 -12.76 20.45
CA GLY A 227 11.90 -13.31 19.65
C GLY A 227 12.37 -13.83 18.29
N THR A 228 11.59 -14.77 17.74
CA THR A 228 11.84 -15.38 16.43
C THR A 228 11.92 -14.33 15.32
N GLY A 229 13.10 -14.16 14.71
CA GLY A 229 13.36 -13.29 13.56
C GLY A 229 14.33 -12.13 13.85
N TYR A 230 14.73 -11.94 15.11
CA TYR A 230 15.56 -10.81 15.56
C TYR A 230 16.85 -11.24 16.27
N GLU A 231 17.18 -12.53 16.19
CA GLU A 231 18.33 -13.14 16.85
C GLU A 231 19.67 -12.55 16.40
N LEU A 232 20.64 -12.59 17.32
CA LEU A 232 22.00 -12.10 17.07
C LEU A 232 22.71 -12.84 15.93
N ASP A 233 22.42 -14.13 15.76
CA ASP A 233 23.00 -14.97 14.70
C ASP A 233 22.72 -14.41 13.31
N HIS A 234 21.62 -13.68 13.13
CA HIS A 234 21.28 -13.06 11.87
C HIS A 234 22.29 -11.99 11.47
N ILE A 235 22.90 -11.25 12.40
CA ILE A 235 23.92 -10.26 12.06
C ILE A 235 25.34 -10.83 12.16
N VAL A 236 25.59 -11.73 13.11
CA VAL A 236 26.91 -12.38 13.25
C VAL A 236 27.27 -13.18 12.00
N ASN A 237 26.29 -13.85 11.38
CA ASN A 237 26.54 -14.75 10.25
C ASN A 237 26.26 -14.15 8.86
N ASN A 238 25.56 -13.02 8.75
CA ASN A 238 25.16 -12.47 7.43
C ASN A 238 25.87 -11.19 7.00
N PHE A 239 26.83 -10.70 7.80
CA PHE A 239 27.80 -9.73 7.33
C PHE A 239 29.19 -10.38 7.32
N PRO A 240 30.01 -10.17 6.27
CA PRO A 240 31.32 -10.82 6.17
C PRO A 240 32.36 -10.16 7.09
N TRP A 241 32.15 -10.22 8.40
CA TRP A 241 33.03 -9.65 9.43
C TRP A 241 34.48 -10.15 9.27
N GLY A 242 34.67 -11.40 8.85
CA GLY A 242 35.99 -11.99 8.61
C GLY A 242 36.81 -11.32 7.49
N GLU A 243 36.17 -10.66 6.51
CA GLU A 243 36.87 -9.95 5.44
C GLU A 243 37.57 -8.68 5.91
N LEU A 244 37.17 -8.13 7.06
CA LEU A 244 37.79 -6.94 7.65
C LEU A 244 39.21 -7.22 8.18
N LYS A 245 39.62 -8.50 8.29
CA LYS A 245 40.90 -8.93 8.89
C LYS A 245 41.11 -8.28 10.26
N THR A 246 41.94 -7.25 10.37
CA THR A 246 42.09 -6.43 11.58
C THR A 246 41.35 -5.13 11.33
N GLY A 247 40.32 -4.83 12.13
CA GLY A 247 39.47 -3.66 11.88
C GLY A 247 38.77 -3.14 13.13
N THR A 248 38.45 -1.85 13.10
CA THR A 248 37.70 -1.17 14.16
C THR A 248 36.24 -1.02 13.72
N VAL A 249 35.32 -1.49 14.56
CA VAL A 249 33.88 -1.35 14.39
C VAL A 249 33.37 -0.34 15.43
N VAL A 250 32.69 0.70 14.97
CA VAL A 250 31.99 1.64 15.85
C VAL A 250 30.52 1.24 15.88
N ASP A 251 30.05 0.74 17.01
CA ASP A 251 28.65 0.33 17.23
C ASP A 251 27.87 1.54 17.76
N VAL A 252 27.20 2.26 16.86
CA VAL A 252 26.55 3.55 17.12
C VAL A 252 25.12 3.31 17.62
N GLY A 253 24.84 3.72 18.86
CA GLY A 253 23.61 3.35 19.56
C GLY A 253 23.62 1.89 20.03
N GLY A 254 24.81 1.36 20.35
CA GLY A 254 25.01 -0.06 20.68
C GLY A 254 24.51 -0.47 22.07
N SER A 255 23.95 0.46 22.86
CA SER A 255 23.40 0.21 24.19
C SER A 255 24.37 -0.56 25.11
N GLN A 256 23.98 -1.72 25.62
CA GLN A 256 24.80 -2.57 26.49
C GLN A 256 25.89 -3.36 25.74
N GLY A 257 26.01 -3.22 24.42
CA GLY A 257 27.06 -3.86 23.61
C GLY A 257 26.88 -5.34 23.33
N PHE A 258 25.69 -5.93 23.57
CA PHE A 258 25.44 -7.37 23.41
C PHE A 258 25.82 -7.92 22.03
N VAL A 259 25.53 -7.16 20.97
CA VAL A 259 25.85 -7.55 19.58
C VAL A 259 27.35 -7.47 19.34
N SER A 260 27.98 -6.37 19.78
CA SER A 260 29.44 -6.20 19.73
C SER A 260 30.16 -7.34 20.47
N PHE A 261 29.67 -7.81 21.61
CA PHE A 261 30.24 -8.96 22.32
C PHE A 261 30.15 -10.26 21.51
N ALA A 262 28.98 -10.52 20.89
CA ALA A 262 28.78 -11.71 20.08
C ALA A 262 29.72 -11.74 18.87
N ILE A 263 29.79 -10.64 18.12
CA ILE A 263 30.70 -10.52 16.96
C ILE A 263 32.16 -10.58 17.42
N ALA A 264 32.53 -9.91 18.51
CA ALA A 264 33.90 -9.94 19.03
C ALA A 264 34.33 -11.35 19.42
N ARG A 265 33.46 -12.16 20.00
CA ARG A 265 33.79 -13.55 20.40
C ARG A 265 34.04 -14.45 19.20
N GLU A 266 33.30 -14.27 18.11
CA GLU A 266 33.48 -15.01 16.86
C GLU A 266 34.70 -14.51 16.07
N PHE A 267 34.84 -13.19 15.93
CA PHE A 267 35.89 -12.55 15.12
C PHE A 267 36.94 -11.88 16.01
N ARG A 268 37.94 -12.67 16.43
CA ARG A 268 38.98 -12.26 17.41
C ARG A 268 39.86 -11.09 16.98
N SER A 269 39.94 -10.82 15.68
CA SER A 269 40.76 -9.76 15.10
C SER A 269 40.07 -8.40 15.03
N LEU A 270 38.80 -8.31 15.44
CA LEU A 270 38.03 -7.06 15.49
C LEU A 270 38.07 -6.41 16.87
N SER A 271 38.10 -5.08 16.88
CA SER A 271 37.92 -4.23 18.06
C SER A 271 36.69 -3.34 17.89
N PHE A 272 36.03 -3.02 18.99
CA PHE A 272 34.74 -2.34 19.01
C PHE A 272 34.80 -1.09 19.90
N VAL A 273 34.16 -0.03 19.43
CA VAL A 273 33.80 1.14 20.22
C VAL A 273 32.27 1.22 20.27
N VAL A 274 31.69 0.87 21.42
CA VAL A 274 30.25 0.92 21.64
C VAL A 274 29.87 2.33 22.09
N GLN A 275 28.99 2.97 21.33
CA GLN A 275 28.55 4.33 21.54
C GLN A 275 27.08 4.39 21.93
N ASP A 276 26.75 5.19 22.94
CA ASP A 276 25.39 5.51 23.36
C ASP A 276 25.41 6.76 24.24
N LEU A 277 24.28 7.21 24.76
CA LEU A 277 24.22 8.32 25.71
C LEU A 277 24.92 7.96 27.03
N GLU A 278 25.48 8.97 27.71
CA GLU A 278 26.28 8.81 28.95
C GLU A 278 25.62 7.90 30.00
N PRO A 279 24.32 8.04 30.35
CA PRO A 279 23.72 7.17 31.36
C PRO A 279 23.69 5.69 30.95
N VAL A 280 23.56 5.40 29.65
CA VAL A 280 23.51 4.04 29.11
C VAL A 280 24.91 3.43 29.14
N ILE A 281 25.93 4.19 28.73
CA ILE A 281 27.33 3.78 28.76
C ILE A 281 27.81 3.53 30.19
N ALA A 282 27.46 4.39 31.14
CA ALA A 282 27.81 4.20 32.55
C ALA A 282 27.20 2.93 33.16
N ALA A 283 26.04 2.47 32.65
CA ALA A 283 25.46 1.18 33.03
C ALA A 283 26.18 0.01 32.34
N ALA A 284 26.43 0.12 31.02
CA ALA A 284 27.06 -0.93 30.22
C ALA A 284 28.48 -1.29 30.67
N GLN A 285 29.26 -0.29 31.09
CA GLN A 285 30.60 -0.51 31.63
C GLN A 285 30.61 -1.41 32.88
N LYS A 286 29.54 -1.41 33.69
CA LYS A 286 29.43 -2.25 34.89
C LYS A 286 29.16 -3.71 34.56
N GLU A 287 28.54 -3.97 33.42
CA GLU A 287 28.16 -5.31 32.95
C GLU A 287 29.13 -5.85 31.87
N SER A 288 30.22 -5.12 31.59
CA SER A 288 31.18 -5.49 30.55
C SER A 288 31.88 -6.82 30.86
N PRO A 289 31.90 -7.78 29.91
CA PRO A 289 32.58 -9.05 30.09
C PRO A 289 34.10 -8.86 30.20
N SER A 290 34.70 -9.40 31.27
CA SER A 290 36.15 -9.30 31.50
C SER A 290 36.99 -9.93 30.37
N ASP A 291 36.45 -10.89 29.63
CA ASP A 291 37.12 -11.56 28.50
C ASP A 291 37.26 -10.67 27.25
N LEU A 292 36.56 -9.53 27.21
CA LEU A 292 36.50 -8.64 26.05
C LEU A 292 36.99 -7.21 26.33
N ILE A 293 37.46 -6.92 27.55
CA ILE A 293 37.79 -5.56 27.99
C ILE A 293 38.85 -4.86 27.11
N ASP A 294 39.79 -5.63 26.56
CA ASP A 294 40.85 -5.10 25.68
C ASP A 294 40.37 -4.84 24.24
N ARG A 295 39.18 -5.32 23.88
CA ARG A 295 38.65 -5.26 22.50
C ARG A 295 37.32 -4.55 22.38
N VAL A 296 36.58 -4.36 23.46
CA VAL A 296 35.30 -3.66 23.45
C VAL A 296 35.38 -2.51 24.43
N THR A 297 35.45 -1.31 23.90
CA THR A 297 35.49 -0.06 24.67
C THR A 297 34.16 0.65 24.56
N PHE A 298 33.81 1.42 25.58
CA PHE A 298 32.56 2.18 25.63
C PHE A 298 32.84 3.67 25.60
N MET A 299 32.06 4.42 24.84
CA MET A 299 32.22 5.87 24.70
C MET A 299 30.87 6.56 24.61
N ALA A 300 30.64 7.54 25.48
CA ALA A 300 29.43 8.35 25.40
C ALA A 300 29.43 9.21 24.13
N HIS A 301 28.35 9.14 23.36
CA HIS A 301 28.19 9.90 22.13
C HIS A 301 26.71 10.07 21.77
N ASP A 302 26.35 11.29 21.35
CA ASP A 302 25.08 11.59 20.70
C ASP A 302 25.29 11.62 19.18
N PHE A 303 24.71 10.64 18.46
CA PHE A 303 24.82 10.53 17.00
C PHE A 303 24.18 11.71 16.23
N LEU A 304 23.44 12.59 16.92
CA LEU A 304 22.94 13.86 16.38
C LEU A 304 24.01 14.97 16.40
N THR A 305 25.21 14.66 16.89
CA THR A 305 26.44 15.47 16.81
C THR A 305 27.50 14.77 15.93
N GLU A 306 28.55 15.49 15.53
CA GLU A 306 29.62 14.96 14.66
C GLU A 306 30.30 13.72 15.28
N GLN A 307 30.55 12.69 14.47
CA GLN A 307 31.12 11.42 14.91
C GLN A 307 32.59 11.59 15.37
N PRO A 308 32.93 11.33 16.65
CA PRO A 308 34.27 11.61 17.19
C PRO A 308 35.32 10.54 16.90
N VAL A 309 34.94 9.31 16.52
CA VAL A 309 35.90 8.26 16.14
C VAL A 309 36.08 8.30 14.64
N HIS A 310 37.23 8.79 14.17
CA HIS A 310 37.56 8.88 12.75
C HIS A 310 38.30 7.64 12.24
N GLY A 311 38.08 7.29 10.98
CA GLY A 311 38.86 6.27 10.27
C GLY A 311 38.55 4.82 10.67
N ALA A 312 37.43 4.55 11.33
CA ALA A 312 36.96 3.19 11.57
C ALA A 312 36.64 2.46 10.25
N ASP A 313 36.71 1.13 10.28
CA ASP A 313 36.43 0.28 9.12
C ASP A 313 34.92 0.08 8.92
N VAL A 314 34.18 -0.01 10.02
CA VAL A 314 32.72 -0.15 10.02
C VAL A 314 32.08 0.80 11.01
N TYR A 315 31.04 1.50 10.58
CA TYR A 315 30.08 2.15 11.48
C TYR A 315 28.78 1.34 11.42
N PHE A 316 28.47 0.69 12.52
CA PHE A 316 27.38 -0.26 12.65
C PHE A 316 26.21 0.39 13.39
N PHE A 317 25.00 0.23 12.85
CA PHE A 317 23.76 0.72 13.42
C PHE A 317 22.75 -0.43 13.45
N ARG A 318 22.19 -0.74 14.61
CA ARG A 318 21.13 -1.75 14.74
C ARG A 318 19.97 -1.17 15.51
N TRP A 319 18.79 -1.18 14.89
CA TRP A 319 17.55 -0.66 15.45
C TRP A 319 17.69 0.83 15.83
N ILE A 320 18.30 1.57 14.90
CA ILE A 320 18.50 3.01 15.05
C ILE A 320 17.65 3.74 14.03
N PHE A 321 17.87 3.51 12.75
CA PHE A 321 17.25 4.31 11.70
C PHE A 321 15.73 4.13 11.63
N HIS A 322 15.18 2.98 12.03
CA HIS A 322 13.73 2.78 12.16
C HIS A 322 13.07 3.65 13.25
N ASN A 323 13.83 4.10 14.26
CA ASN A 323 13.35 4.96 15.34
C ASN A 323 13.30 6.46 14.94
N TRP A 324 13.86 6.80 13.78
CA TRP A 324 14.07 8.18 13.37
C TRP A 324 13.42 8.44 12.01
N SER A 325 12.79 9.60 11.88
CA SER A 325 12.29 10.10 10.60
C SER A 325 13.43 10.44 9.65
N ASP A 326 13.14 10.55 8.35
CA ASP A 326 14.16 10.82 7.32
C ASP A 326 15.00 12.07 7.62
N LYS A 327 14.37 13.13 8.16
CA LYS A 327 15.05 14.34 8.64
C LYS A 327 16.23 14.01 9.57
N TYR A 328 16.01 13.14 10.55
CA TYR A 328 17.01 12.78 11.55
C TYR A 328 18.00 11.74 11.03
N CYS A 329 17.53 10.75 10.27
CA CYS A 329 18.43 9.79 9.62
C CYS A 329 19.45 10.46 8.70
N ILE A 330 19.02 11.44 7.89
CA ILE A 330 19.90 12.26 7.04
C ILE A 330 20.91 13.03 7.91
N LYS A 331 20.48 13.56 9.06
CA LYS A 331 21.37 14.26 9.99
C LYS A 331 22.42 13.32 10.58
N ILE A 332 22.03 12.13 11.03
CA ILE A 332 22.94 11.09 11.54
C ILE A 332 24.00 10.74 10.49
N LEU A 333 23.58 10.46 9.25
CA LEU A 333 24.52 10.15 8.17
C LEU A 333 25.44 11.33 7.84
N LYS A 334 24.93 12.57 7.85
CA LYS A 334 25.76 13.77 7.60
C LYS A 334 26.83 13.97 8.67
N ASN A 335 26.47 13.75 9.93
CA ASN A 335 27.41 13.83 11.05
C ASN A 335 28.48 12.74 11.02
N LEU A 336 28.21 11.63 10.32
CA LEU A 336 29.16 10.55 10.12
C LEU A 336 30.20 10.87 9.04
N ILE A 337 29.84 11.65 8.00
CA ILE A 337 30.70 11.94 6.84
C ILE A 337 32.14 12.38 7.21
N PRO A 338 32.37 13.31 8.16
CA PRO A 338 33.72 13.76 8.52
C PRO A 338 34.63 12.66 9.10
N ALA A 339 34.02 11.61 9.65
CA ALA A 339 34.72 10.48 10.27
C ALA A 339 35.04 9.34 9.29
N LEU A 340 34.48 9.36 8.08
CA LEU A 340 34.66 8.29 7.10
C LEU A 340 36.02 8.36 6.42
N LYS A 341 36.70 7.22 6.33
CA LYS A 341 37.83 7.02 5.42
C LYS A 341 37.34 6.38 4.11
N PRO A 342 38.06 6.54 2.99
CA PRO A 342 37.76 5.78 1.77
C PRO A 342 37.69 4.27 2.06
N GLY A 343 36.63 3.61 1.60
CA GLY A 343 36.39 2.19 1.84
C GLY A 343 35.77 1.84 3.20
N ALA A 344 35.50 2.80 4.08
CA ALA A 344 34.72 2.56 5.29
C ALA A 344 33.31 2.07 4.94
N LYS A 345 32.81 1.07 5.67
CA LYS A 345 31.47 0.50 5.46
C LYS A 345 30.50 1.06 6.51
N ILE A 346 29.27 1.34 6.08
CA ILE A 346 28.15 1.61 6.98
C ILE A 346 27.25 0.39 6.93
N VAL A 347 27.02 -0.22 8.08
CA VAL A 347 26.22 -1.44 8.20
C VAL A 347 24.99 -1.11 9.02
N ILE A 348 23.82 -1.20 8.41
CA ILE A 348 22.53 -0.96 9.07
C ILE A 348 21.80 -2.30 9.19
N ASN A 349 21.44 -2.67 10.41
CA ASN A 349 20.64 -3.84 10.73
C ASN A 349 19.27 -3.40 11.28
N ASP A 350 18.38 -3.00 10.35
CA ASP A 350 16.99 -2.61 10.62
C ASP A 350 16.03 -3.45 9.77
N ASN A 351 14.72 -3.35 10.03
CA ASN A 351 13.73 -3.99 9.17
C ASN A 351 13.75 -3.35 7.77
N VAL A 352 13.52 -4.20 6.76
CA VAL A 352 13.33 -3.77 5.38
C VAL A 352 11.94 -4.21 4.95
N LEU A 353 11.09 -3.25 4.59
CA LEU A 353 9.75 -3.55 4.11
C LEU A 353 9.84 -4.23 2.73
N PRO A 354 9.34 -5.47 2.58
CA PRO A 354 9.29 -6.13 1.29
C PRO A 354 8.18 -5.52 0.42
N GLN A 355 8.28 -5.77 -0.89
CA GLN A 355 7.17 -5.49 -1.79
C GLN A 355 5.94 -6.31 -1.38
N PRO A 356 4.72 -5.78 -1.53
CA PRO A 356 3.51 -6.49 -1.14
C PRO A 356 3.41 -7.87 -1.82
N GLY A 357 3.00 -8.90 -1.08
CA GLY A 357 2.83 -10.26 -1.62
C GLY A 357 4.11 -11.12 -1.66
N VAL A 358 5.27 -10.59 -1.28
CA VAL A 358 6.52 -11.38 -1.17
C VAL A 358 6.49 -12.31 0.05
N LEU A 359 5.93 -11.84 1.17
CA LEU A 359 5.81 -12.64 2.39
C LEU A 359 4.42 -13.25 2.52
N SER A 360 4.33 -14.27 3.37
CA SER A 360 3.06 -14.75 3.91
C SER A 360 2.24 -13.58 4.46
N ARG A 361 0.92 -13.67 4.39
CA ARG A 361 0.04 -12.55 4.78
C ARG A 361 0.17 -12.23 6.27
N TRP A 362 0.32 -13.26 7.10
CA TRP A 362 0.61 -13.14 8.53
C TRP A 362 1.95 -12.44 8.78
N GLN A 363 3.02 -12.84 8.09
CA GLN A 363 4.34 -12.21 8.24
C GLN A 363 4.33 -10.74 7.77
N GLU A 364 3.74 -10.46 6.61
CA GLU A 364 3.60 -9.08 6.10
C GLU A 364 2.77 -8.22 7.07
N GLY A 365 1.67 -8.76 7.61
CA GLY A 365 0.84 -8.07 8.60
C GLY A 365 1.61 -7.66 9.85
N ARG A 366 2.52 -8.51 10.33
CA ARG A 366 3.39 -8.19 11.49
C ARG A 366 4.36 -7.06 11.18
N LEU A 367 5.05 -7.11 10.04
CA LEU A 367 6.00 -6.04 9.64
C LEU A 367 5.29 -4.70 9.44
N ARG A 368 4.12 -4.69 8.79
CA ARG A 368 3.31 -3.48 8.61
C ARG A 368 2.75 -2.94 9.93
N SER A 369 2.50 -3.82 10.92
CA SER A 369 2.11 -3.38 12.27
C SER A 369 3.28 -2.71 13.01
N MET A 370 4.51 -3.21 12.82
CA MET A 370 5.71 -2.55 13.35
C MET A 370 5.90 -1.15 12.76
N ASP A 371 5.70 -1.00 11.44
CA ASP A 371 5.75 0.30 10.76
C ASP A 371 4.79 1.33 11.40
N LEU A 372 3.54 0.93 11.66
CA LEU A 372 2.59 1.78 12.39
C LEU A 372 3.00 2.05 13.85
N THR A 373 3.65 1.08 14.50
CA THR A 373 4.20 1.24 15.86
C THR A 373 5.29 2.32 15.87
N MET A 374 6.13 2.38 14.82
CA MET A 374 7.15 3.43 14.70
C MET A 374 6.52 4.82 14.47
N THR A 375 5.42 4.87 13.71
CA THR A 375 4.64 6.11 13.54
C THR A 375 4.03 6.59 14.87
N GLU A 376 3.41 5.70 15.65
CA GLU A 376 2.67 6.10 16.87
C GLU A 376 3.56 6.56 18.04
N ILE A 377 4.80 6.05 18.15
CA ILE A 377 5.69 6.39 19.28
C ILE A 377 6.77 7.42 18.94
N GLN A 378 7.18 7.52 17.67
CA GLN A 378 8.37 8.30 17.27
C GLN A 378 8.20 9.11 15.97
N ASN A 379 7.04 9.03 15.31
CA ASN A 379 6.81 9.69 14.02
C ASN A 379 7.85 9.28 12.96
N SER A 380 8.30 8.02 13.04
CA SER A 380 9.21 7.37 12.12
C SER A 380 8.47 6.24 11.38
N HIS A 381 9.20 5.49 10.55
CA HIS A 381 8.63 4.42 9.74
C HIS A 381 9.71 3.39 9.37
N GLU A 382 9.25 2.20 9.05
CA GLU A 382 10.06 1.16 8.42
C GLU A 382 10.21 1.48 6.93
N ARG A 383 11.35 1.13 6.34
CA ARG A 383 11.73 1.59 5.00
C ARG A 383 11.78 0.48 3.97
N GLU A 384 11.29 0.74 2.77
CA GLU A 384 11.57 -0.13 1.62
C GLU A 384 13.02 0.06 1.16
N VAL A 385 13.56 -0.89 0.39
CA VAL A 385 14.94 -0.83 -0.13
C VAL A 385 15.23 0.50 -0.86
N ASN A 386 14.24 1.01 -1.61
CA ASN A 386 14.39 2.27 -2.34
C ASN A 386 14.42 3.50 -1.43
N ASP A 387 13.76 3.44 -0.27
CA ASP A 387 13.79 4.52 0.70
C ASP A 387 15.17 4.61 1.36
N TRP A 388 15.80 3.47 1.67
CA TRP A 388 17.18 3.41 2.13
C TRP A 388 18.16 4.03 1.13
N ALA A 389 18.10 3.64 -0.14
CA ALA A 389 18.95 4.20 -1.19
C ALA A 389 18.80 5.73 -1.28
N LYS A 390 17.56 6.21 -1.25
CA LYS A 390 17.25 7.64 -1.28
C LYS A 390 17.76 8.38 -0.04
N LEU A 391 17.75 7.74 1.12
CA LEU A 391 18.23 8.33 2.37
C LEU A 391 19.74 8.60 2.32
N PHE A 392 20.53 7.67 1.77
CA PHE A 392 21.96 7.88 1.51
C PHE A 392 22.20 8.95 0.44
N GLU A 393 21.43 8.97 -0.65
CA GLU A 393 21.50 10.01 -1.69
C GLU A 393 21.27 11.42 -1.10
N LEU A 394 20.25 11.56 -0.25
CA LEU A 394 19.92 12.83 0.41
C LEU A 394 20.93 13.23 1.49
N ALA A 395 21.64 12.27 2.08
CA ALA A 395 22.69 12.53 3.07
C ALA A 395 23.93 13.15 2.42
N GLY A 396 24.35 12.69 1.25
CA GLY A 396 25.40 13.34 0.48
C GLY A 396 25.99 12.49 -0.66
N PRO A 397 26.74 13.11 -1.60
CA PRO A 397 27.25 12.45 -2.80
C PRO A 397 28.39 11.45 -2.55
N GLY A 398 28.90 11.37 -1.31
CA GLY A 398 29.99 10.45 -0.93
C GLY A 398 29.51 9.05 -0.53
N PHE A 399 28.21 8.80 -0.51
CA PHE A 399 27.66 7.49 -0.22
C PHE A 399 27.37 6.71 -1.50
N GLU A 400 27.76 5.44 -1.48
CA GLU A 400 27.37 4.46 -2.49
C GLU A 400 26.56 3.36 -1.81
N PHE A 401 25.26 3.31 -2.08
CA PHE A 401 24.38 2.29 -1.51
C PHE A 401 24.64 0.93 -2.16
N GLN A 402 25.20 -0.01 -1.40
CA GLN A 402 25.58 -1.35 -1.87
C GLN A 402 24.41 -2.36 -1.90
N GLY A 403 23.24 -1.98 -1.38
CA GLY A 403 22.04 -2.83 -1.35
C GLY A 403 21.59 -3.20 0.06
N ALA A 404 20.57 -4.06 0.13
CA ALA A 404 20.04 -4.64 1.37
C ALA A 404 19.86 -6.15 1.18
N SER A 405 20.12 -6.94 2.23
CA SER A 405 19.96 -8.39 2.21
C SER A 405 19.26 -8.88 3.47
N LEU A 406 18.46 -9.93 3.33
CA LEU A 406 17.89 -10.64 4.47
C LEU A 406 18.83 -11.75 4.92
N PRO A 407 18.87 -12.07 6.23
CA PRO A 407 19.62 -13.21 6.73
C PRO A 407 19.26 -14.49 5.98
N LYS A 408 20.25 -15.20 5.44
CA LYS A 408 20.02 -16.56 4.93
C LYS A 408 19.69 -17.46 6.12
N ALA A 409 18.72 -18.36 5.97
CA ALA A 409 18.56 -19.45 6.93
C ALA A 409 19.92 -20.16 7.07
N PRO A 410 20.32 -20.56 8.28
CA PRO A 410 21.64 -21.15 8.50
C PRO A 410 21.80 -22.35 7.55
N LEU A 411 22.74 -22.22 6.61
CA LEU A 411 23.15 -23.34 5.80
C LEU A 411 23.73 -24.37 6.75
N SER A 412 23.19 -25.60 6.73
CA SER A 412 23.83 -26.72 7.42
C SER A 412 25.32 -26.74 7.03
N SER A 413 26.20 -26.99 8.00
CA SER A 413 27.64 -26.80 7.96
C SER A 413 28.42 -27.72 6.97
N LYS A 414 27.89 -28.01 5.78
CA LYS A 414 28.43 -29.01 4.87
C LYS A 414 28.62 -28.60 3.41
N GLU A 415 28.38 -27.35 3.00
CA GLU A 415 28.69 -26.94 1.62
C GLU A 415 29.57 -25.68 1.57
N LYS A 416 30.81 -25.86 1.10
CA LYS A 416 31.70 -24.75 0.69
C LYS A 416 31.15 -24.16 -0.62
N PRO A 417 31.06 -22.83 -0.76
CA PRO A 417 30.74 -22.24 -2.05
C PRO A 417 31.96 -22.35 -2.99
N PRO A 418 31.76 -22.66 -4.29
CA PRO A 418 32.83 -22.61 -5.27
C PRO A 418 33.11 -21.14 -5.67
N GLU A 419 34.39 -20.81 -5.84
CA GLU A 419 34.82 -19.56 -6.48
C GLU A 419 34.28 -19.51 -7.91
N ILE A 420 33.56 -18.44 -8.28
CA ILE A 420 33.27 -18.16 -9.68
C ILE A 420 33.46 -16.67 -9.98
N ASP A 421 34.31 -16.49 -10.98
CA ASP A 421 34.79 -15.30 -11.67
C ASP A 421 33.68 -14.62 -12.51
N GLY A 422 33.84 -13.33 -12.75
CA GLY A 422 32.84 -12.47 -13.37
C GLY A 422 32.58 -12.75 -14.85
N ASN A 423 31.36 -12.42 -15.26
CA ASN A 423 30.85 -12.23 -16.63
C ASN A 423 30.50 -13.47 -17.49
N HIS A 424 29.18 -13.63 -17.66
CA HIS A 424 28.40 -14.24 -18.76
C HIS A 424 27.68 -15.59 -18.53
N LEU A 425 26.43 -15.63 -19.02
CA LEU A 425 25.39 -16.67 -18.89
C LEU A 425 25.22 -17.46 -20.20
N TYR A 426 24.90 -18.77 -20.09
CA TYR A 426 24.28 -19.57 -21.15
C TYR A 426 23.16 -20.48 -20.62
N TYR A 427 22.17 -20.76 -21.47
CA TYR A 427 20.97 -21.56 -21.20
C TYR A 427 20.79 -22.65 -22.28
N ASN A 428 20.72 -23.93 -21.90
CA ASN A 428 19.58 -24.82 -22.20
C ASN A 428 19.69 -26.21 -21.54
N ARG A 429 18.67 -26.53 -20.73
CA ARG A 429 18.17 -27.86 -20.34
C ARG A 429 18.70 -28.48 -19.02
N THR A 430 18.08 -27.92 -17.97
CA THR A 430 17.47 -28.58 -16.81
C THR A 430 18.26 -28.52 -15.49
N LYS A 431 18.06 -27.37 -14.82
CA LYS A 431 18.20 -27.12 -13.38
C LYS A 431 17.18 -26.02 -13.04
N TRP A 432 16.54 -26.06 -11.87
CA TRP A 432 15.76 -24.93 -11.31
C TRP A 432 16.74 -23.78 -10.98
N PRO A 433 16.57 -22.55 -11.49
CA PRO A 433 17.31 -21.36 -11.04
C PRO A 433 16.33 -20.34 -10.40
N GLN A 434 16.56 -19.83 -9.19
CA GLN A 434 17.39 -18.66 -8.88
C GLN A 434 17.20 -17.50 -9.87
N TYR A 435 16.73 -16.34 -9.38
CA TYR A 435 16.81 -15.08 -10.11
C TYR A 435 17.37 -13.96 -9.23
N GLU A 436 18.66 -13.69 -9.46
CA GLU A 436 19.33 -12.37 -9.38
C GLU A 436 19.15 -11.62 -10.74
N ALA A 437 19.33 -10.29 -10.80
CA ALA A 437 19.98 -9.56 -11.94
C ALA A 437 20.01 -8.01 -11.84
N THR A 438 20.93 -7.41 -12.63
CA THR A 438 21.45 -6.03 -12.78
C THR A 438 20.85 -5.17 -13.95
N PHE A 439 20.79 -3.82 -13.81
CA PHE A 439 20.71 -2.60 -14.72
C PHE A 439 19.78 -2.38 -15.98
N ASN A 440 19.44 -1.07 -16.25
CA ASN A 440 19.05 -0.28 -17.49
C ASN A 440 17.61 0.31 -17.75
N LEU A 441 17.56 1.55 -18.31
CA LEU A 441 16.49 2.62 -18.36
C LEU A 441 15.57 2.70 -19.63
N ARG A 442 14.27 3.11 -19.52
CA ARG A 442 13.52 4.18 -20.31
C ARG A 442 11.97 4.27 -20.06
N LEU A 443 11.31 5.29 -20.65
CA LEU A 443 10.17 6.14 -20.20
C LEU A 443 8.84 6.06 -21.06
N SER A 444 7.58 6.13 -20.52
CA SER A 444 6.33 6.80 -21.11
C SER A 444 5.06 6.93 -20.16
N TYR A 445 4.39 8.12 -20.08
CA TYR A 445 3.58 8.79 -18.98
C TYR A 445 2.17 9.04 -19.52
N LEU A 446 1.08 8.98 -18.72
CA LEU A 446 -0.12 9.87 -18.67
C LEU A 446 -1.31 9.33 -17.85
N TYR A 447 -2.11 10.28 -17.33
CA TYR A 447 -3.49 10.25 -16.77
C TYR A 447 -3.71 10.53 -15.27
N GLY A 448 -4.88 11.15 -15.01
CA GLY A 448 -5.35 11.79 -13.77
C GLY A 448 -5.70 10.84 -12.62
N PRO A 449 -6.58 11.25 -11.67
CA PRO A 449 -6.51 10.84 -10.26
C PRO A 449 -6.55 9.32 -10.09
N VAL A 450 -5.53 8.80 -9.41
CA VAL A 450 -5.29 7.38 -9.17
C VAL A 450 -6.31 6.83 -8.17
N VAL A 451 -7.11 5.86 -8.60
CA VAL A 451 -7.73 4.84 -7.73
C VAL A 451 -6.68 3.72 -7.61
N PRO A 452 -6.27 3.28 -6.41
CA PRO A 452 -5.30 2.22 -6.28
C PRO A 452 -5.95 0.89 -6.67
N VAL A 453 -5.56 0.36 -7.83
CA VAL A 453 -5.79 -1.05 -8.21
C VAL A 453 -4.44 -1.74 -8.15
N LYS A 454 -4.27 -2.74 -7.28
CA LYS A 454 -3.07 -3.59 -7.22
C LYS A 454 -3.04 -4.47 -8.49
N LEU A 455 -2.02 -4.30 -9.33
CA LEU A 455 -1.63 -5.24 -10.39
C LEU A 455 -0.14 -5.56 -10.23
N GLU A 456 0.21 -6.83 -10.42
CA GLU A 456 1.55 -7.40 -10.21
C GLU A 456 2.61 -6.84 -11.20
N PRO A 457 3.90 -6.77 -10.80
CA PRO A 457 4.92 -5.89 -11.41
C PRO A 457 5.51 -6.34 -12.76
N GLU A 458 5.26 -7.58 -13.19
CA GLU A 458 6.04 -8.19 -14.27
C GLU A 458 5.54 -7.89 -15.68
N THR A 459 4.39 -7.23 -15.81
CA THR A 459 3.79 -6.93 -17.11
C THR A 459 4.32 -5.62 -17.71
N LEU A 460 4.37 -5.53 -19.05
CA LEU A 460 4.78 -4.32 -19.80
C LEU A 460 3.95 -3.09 -19.37
N LEU A 461 2.69 -3.30 -18.99
CA LEU A 461 1.78 -2.28 -18.47
C LEU A 461 2.16 -1.80 -17.06
N GLY A 462 2.63 -2.69 -16.17
CA GLY A 462 3.10 -2.35 -14.81
C GLY A 462 4.33 -1.45 -14.79
N ARG A 463 5.24 -1.64 -15.76
CA ARG A 463 6.44 -0.77 -15.92
C ARG A 463 6.10 0.59 -16.51
N ILE A 464 5.15 0.65 -17.45
CA ILE A 464 4.63 1.92 -17.99
C ILE A 464 3.96 2.73 -16.87
N VAL A 465 3.12 2.10 -16.04
CA VAL A 465 2.42 2.76 -14.91
C VAL A 465 3.36 3.24 -13.79
N GLN A 466 4.42 2.50 -13.43
CA GLN A 466 5.44 3.00 -12.50
C GLN A 466 6.23 4.18 -13.08
N TRP A 467 6.49 4.14 -14.39
CA TRP A 467 7.11 5.27 -15.06
C TRP A 467 6.21 6.51 -14.97
N VAL A 468 4.91 6.39 -15.32
CA VAL A 468 3.81 7.39 -15.19
C VAL A 468 3.57 7.87 -13.75
N ASN A 469 4.24 7.33 -12.73
CA ASN A 469 4.10 7.82 -11.35
C ASN A 469 5.37 8.51 -10.80
N LYS A 470 6.53 8.37 -11.47
CA LYS A 470 7.81 9.00 -11.07
C LYS A 470 8.07 10.41 -11.63
N THR A 471 7.71 10.73 -12.88
CA THR A 471 7.93 12.02 -13.59
C THR A 471 6.80 13.08 -13.43
N SER A 472 5.69 12.80 -12.74
CA SER A 472 4.54 13.69 -12.46
C SER A 472 4.65 14.38 -11.10
N ARG A 473 5.68 14.04 -10.31
CA ARG A 473 6.01 14.72 -9.06
C ARG A 473 6.59 16.11 -9.35
N ARG A 474 5.72 17.08 -9.66
CA ARG A 474 6.03 18.51 -9.49
C ARG A 474 4.84 19.24 -8.87
N ASP A 475 5.02 19.56 -7.58
CA ASP A 475 4.44 20.70 -6.87
C ASP A 475 2.92 20.92 -6.96
N ARG A 476 2.11 19.91 -6.60
CA ARG A 476 0.76 20.18 -6.08
C ARG A 476 0.76 19.96 -4.58
N LYS A 477 0.57 21.04 -3.81
CA LYS A 477 0.19 20.94 -2.38
C LYS A 477 -1.04 20.04 -2.31
N HIS A 478 -0.87 18.83 -1.80
CA HIS A 478 -2.01 17.98 -1.46
C HIS A 478 -2.77 18.65 -0.32
N SER A 479 -4.11 18.55 -0.33
CA SER A 479 -4.89 18.94 0.84
C SER A 479 -4.52 17.98 1.99
N ASP A 480 -4.07 18.50 3.12
CA ASP A 480 -3.49 17.75 4.26
C ASP A 480 -4.52 16.92 5.06
N THR A 481 -5.67 16.57 4.49
CA THR A 481 -6.71 15.81 5.19
C THR A 481 -7.45 14.89 4.22
N THR A 482 -7.25 13.59 4.37
CA THR A 482 -8.06 12.56 3.70
C THR A 482 -9.08 12.05 4.71
N ILE A 483 -10.36 12.38 4.51
CA ILE A 483 -11.46 11.90 5.37
C ILE A 483 -11.96 10.57 4.80
N LEU A 484 -11.74 9.46 5.53
CA LEU A 484 -12.24 8.15 5.15
C LEU A 484 -13.67 7.96 5.71
N ILE A 485 -14.67 7.94 4.84
CA ILE A 485 -16.08 7.84 5.26
C ILE A 485 -16.54 6.38 5.13
N ASN A 486 -16.66 5.72 6.28
CA ASN A 486 -16.90 4.28 6.39
C ASN A 486 -18.35 3.85 5.98
N SER A 487 -19.25 4.79 5.70
CA SER A 487 -20.62 4.54 5.26
C SER A 487 -21.18 5.71 4.45
N LEU A 488 -21.38 5.50 3.15
CA LEU A 488 -21.90 6.52 2.20
C LEU A 488 -23.36 6.89 2.50
N SER A 489 -24.17 5.92 2.98
CA SER A 489 -25.62 6.10 3.19
C SER A 489 -25.99 6.90 4.44
N LYS A 490 -25.14 6.89 5.49
CA LYS A 490 -25.41 7.62 6.74
C LYS A 490 -24.94 9.08 6.74
N ASN A 491 -24.09 9.48 5.80
CA ASN A 491 -23.43 10.78 5.79
C ASN A 491 -23.58 11.54 4.45
N GLU A 492 -24.48 11.11 3.57
CA GLU A 492 -24.59 11.62 2.19
C GLU A 492 -24.85 13.14 2.15
N ASP A 493 -25.69 13.65 3.05
CA ASP A 493 -26.03 15.08 3.13
C ASP A 493 -24.89 15.93 3.73
N GLN A 494 -24.13 15.38 4.68
CA GLN A 494 -22.93 16.02 5.21
C GLN A 494 -21.79 16.04 4.19
N LEU A 495 -21.62 14.97 3.40
CA LEU A 495 -20.70 14.89 2.26
C LEU A 495 -21.06 15.91 1.17
N LYS A 496 -22.35 16.04 0.81
CA LYS A 496 -22.81 17.05 -0.15
C LYS A 496 -22.55 18.47 0.35
N LYS A 497 -22.72 18.74 1.64
CA LYS A 497 -22.36 20.03 2.27
C LYS A 497 -20.85 20.28 2.28
N LEU A 498 -20.03 19.29 2.66
CA LEU A 498 -18.56 19.39 2.73
C LEU A 498 -17.91 19.53 1.34
N LEU A 499 -18.39 18.80 0.34
CA LEU A 499 -17.95 18.95 -1.05
C LEU A 499 -18.21 20.37 -1.56
N GLY A 500 -19.31 20.98 -1.09
CA GLY A 500 -19.65 22.36 -1.45
C GLY A 500 -18.83 23.44 -0.76
N SER A 501 -18.24 23.16 0.40
CA SER A 501 -17.46 24.12 1.19
C SER A 501 -15.95 23.94 1.10
N CYS A 502 -15.45 22.73 0.81
CA CYS A 502 -14.04 22.38 0.99
C CYS A 502 -13.38 21.65 -0.20
N ALA A 503 -14.15 21.19 -1.20
CA ALA A 503 -13.61 20.43 -2.32
C ALA A 503 -13.73 21.21 -3.63
N SER A 504 -12.67 21.94 -3.99
CA SER A 504 -12.58 22.64 -5.28
C SER A 504 -11.30 22.24 -6.00
N ARG A 505 -11.38 22.09 -7.32
CA ARG A 505 -10.21 21.77 -8.14
C ARG A 505 -9.29 22.98 -8.19
N ALA A 506 -7.99 22.77 -7.95
CA ALA A 506 -6.98 23.80 -8.12
C ALA A 506 -7.06 24.37 -9.55
N PRO A 507 -7.08 25.70 -9.72
CA PRO A 507 -7.16 26.30 -11.05
C PRO A 507 -6.00 25.85 -11.93
N SER A 508 -6.28 25.46 -13.17
CA SER A 508 -5.24 25.21 -14.18
C SER A 508 -5.23 26.34 -15.19
N ILE A 509 -4.09 26.98 -15.37
CA ILE A 509 -3.96 28.10 -16.32
C ILE A 509 -3.78 27.55 -17.74
N ALA A 510 -2.91 26.55 -17.94
CA ALA A 510 -2.67 25.99 -19.27
C ALA A 510 -3.90 25.22 -19.79
N ALA A 511 -4.33 24.17 -19.08
CA ALA A 511 -5.43 23.32 -19.54
C ALA A 511 -6.81 23.95 -19.27
N GLY A 512 -6.98 24.58 -18.10
CA GLY A 512 -8.26 25.20 -17.71
C GLY A 512 -8.54 26.48 -18.48
N LYS A 513 -7.66 27.49 -18.39
CA LYS A 513 -7.90 28.81 -19.00
C LYS A 513 -7.65 28.82 -20.51
N TYR A 514 -6.54 28.27 -21.01
CA TYR A 514 -6.17 28.39 -22.43
C TYR A 514 -6.71 27.27 -23.31
N LEU A 515 -6.57 26.01 -22.91
CA LEU A 515 -7.03 24.88 -23.73
C LEU A 515 -8.56 24.73 -23.74
N SER A 516 -9.20 24.84 -22.57
CA SER A 516 -10.65 24.59 -22.45
C SER A 516 -11.52 25.82 -22.25
N ARG A 517 -10.92 27.01 -22.08
CA ARG A 517 -11.61 28.27 -21.73
C ARG A 517 -12.60 28.10 -20.57
N GLY A 518 -12.26 27.26 -19.60
CA GLY A 518 -13.08 26.98 -18.42
C GLY A 518 -14.34 26.16 -18.69
N ARG A 519 -14.53 25.58 -19.89
CA ARG A 519 -15.74 24.82 -20.26
C ARG A 519 -15.63 23.31 -20.08
N ARG A 520 -14.44 22.79 -19.80
CA ARG A 520 -14.23 21.35 -19.57
C ARG A 520 -14.55 21.03 -18.11
N ILE A 521 -15.68 20.34 -17.87
CA ILE A 521 -16.22 20.08 -16.52
C ILE A 521 -15.22 19.44 -15.54
N VAL A 522 -14.35 18.56 -16.04
CA VAL A 522 -13.32 17.89 -15.22
C VAL A 522 -12.19 18.82 -14.75
N LEU A 523 -12.09 20.03 -15.30
CA LEU A 523 -11.10 21.05 -14.95
C LEU A 523 -11.68 22.24 -14.20
N GLN A 524 -13.00 22.36 -14.15
CA GLN A 524 -13.66 23.47 -13.49
C GLN A 524 -13.50 23.37 -11.97
N SER A 525 -13.20 24.51 -11.36
CA SER A 525 -13.29 24.68 -9.91
C SER A 525 -14.76 24.62 -9.46
N TYR A 526 -14.99 24.19 -8.23
CA TYR A 526 -16.33 24.16 -7.65
C TYR A 526 -16.92 25.57 -7.61
N GLY A 527 -18.13 25.74 -8.15
CA GLY A 527 -18.79 27.04 -8.30
C GLY A 527 -20.11 26.91 -9.05
N SER A 528 -20.76 28.04 -9.34
CA SER A 528 -22.05 28.08 -10.03
C SER A 528 -22.02 27.44 -11.42
N ASP A 529 -20.93 27.66 -12.17
CA ASP A 529 -20.76 27.06 -13.50
C ASP A 529 -20.57 25.55 -13.41
N TRP A 530 -19.75 25.06 -12.48
CA TRP A 530 -19.60 23.61 -12.30
C TRP A 530 -20.89 22.92 -11.86
N LEU A 531 -21.66 23.52 -10.95
CA LEU A 531 -22.97 22.99 -10.53
C LEU A 531 -23.96 22.91 -11.69
N ARG A 532 -23.93 23.91 -12.58
CA ARG A 532 -24.73 23.95 -13.81
C ARG A 532 -24.36 22.80 -14.75
N TYR A 533 -23.06 22.65 -15.05
CA TYR A 533 -22.53 21.58 -15.91
C TYR A 533 -22.79 20.20 -15.31
N ARG A 534 -22.59 20.01 -14.00
CA ARG A 534 -22.85 18.75 -13.32
C ARG A 534 -24.32 18.37 -13.36
N ARG A 535 -25.24 19.32 -13.17
CA ARG A 535 -26.68 19.06 -13.25
C ARG A 535 -27.07 18.59 -14.65
N ALA A 536 -26.57 19.29 -15.67
CA ALA A 536 -26.77 18.92 -17.07
C ALA A 536 -26.20 17.55 -17.43
N PHE A 537 -24.99 17.23 -16.94
CA PHE A 537 -24.36 15.93 -17.18
C PHE A 537 -25.09 14.79 -16.45
N ALA A 538 -25.48 15.00 -15.19
CA ALA A 538 -26.17 14.00 -14.37
C ALA A 538 -27.59 13.69 -14.89
N SER A 539 -28.29 14.65 -15.49
CA SER A 539 -29.62 14.41 -16.07
C SER A 539 -29.58 13.47 -17.28
N LEU A 540 -28.43 13.32 -17.94
CA LEU A 540 -28.26 12.43 -19.10
C LEU A 540 -28.03 10.97 -18.69
N LEU A 541 -27.46 10.73 -17.51
CA LEU A 541 -27.02 9.41 -17.04
C LEU A 541 -27.85 8.88 -15.86
N THR A 542 -29.15 9.14 -15.86
CA THR A 542 -30.05 8.60 -14.83
C THR A 542 -30.19 7.07 -14.97
N LYS A 543 -30.46 6.38 -13.85
CA LYS A 543 -30.64 4.92 -13.82
C LYS A 543 -31.69 4.43 -14.83
N GLU A 544 -32.78 5.19 -14.95
CA GLU A 544 -33.84 4.92 -15.93
C GLU A 544 -33.30 4.95 -17.36
N LYS A 545 -32.62 6.04 -17.75
CA LYS A 545 -32.09 6.21 -19.11
C LYS A 545 -31.00 5.20 -19.44
N ILE A 546 -30.17 4.85 -18.47
CA ILE A 546 -29.14 3.81 -18.63
C ILE A 546 -29.80 2.46 -18.92
N ASN A 547 -30.76 2.04 -18.10
CA ASN A 547 -31.36 0.70 -18.19
C ASN A 547 -32.32 0.54 -19.38
N THR A 548 -32.83 1.64 -19.94
CA THR A 548 -33.79 1.63 -21.05
C THR A 548 -33.13 2.07 -22.36
N ARG A 549 -32.78 3.35 -22.44
CA ARG A 549 -32.37 4.04 -23.66
C ARG A 549 -30.93 3.70 -24.06
N TRP A 550 -29.97 3.88 -23.15
CA TRP A 550 -28.54 3.70 -23.46
C TRP A 550 -28.15 2.23 -23.56
N ALA A 551 -28.78 1.34 -22.78
CA ALA A 551 -28.63 -0.10 -22.92
C ALA A 551 -28.95 -0.60 -24.34
N ARG A 552 -29.88 0.07 -25.04
CA ARG A 552 -30.23 -0.25 -26.44
C ARG A 552 -29.03 -0.09 -27.38
N ALA A 553 -28.34 1.05 -27.28
CA ALA A 553 -27.15 1.36 -28.07
C ALA A 553 -26.01 0.37 -27.79
N LEU A 554 -25.76 0.08 -26.51
CA LEU A 554 -24.70 -0.83 -26.07
C LEU A 554 -24.94 -2.26 -26.56
N ARG A 555 -26.16 -2.77 -26.39
CA ARG A 555 -26.53 -4.11 -26.88
C ARG A 555 -26.40 -4.21 -28.38
N PHE A 556 -26.86 -3.19 -29.10
CA PHE A 556 -26.78 -3.15 -30.56
C PHE A 556 -25.33 -3.17 -31.05
N GLU A 557 -24.46 -2.29 -30.54
CA GLU A 557 -23.07 -2.27 -30.96
C GLU A 557 -22.29 -3.50 -30.50
N ALA A 558 -22.67 -4.13 -29.38
CA ALA A 558 -22.07 -5.37 -28.92
C ALA A 558 -22.36 -6.52 -29.89
N MET A 559 -23.60 -6.63 -30.38
CA MET A 559 -23.94 -7.60 -31.43
C MET A 559 -23.12 -7.36 -32.71
N VAL A 560 -22.97 -6.10 -33.13
CA VAL A 560 -22.15 -5.74 -34.30
C VAL A 560 -20.68 -6.09 -34.09
N MET A 561 -20.15 -5.89 -32.88
CA MET A 561 -18.79 -6.27 -32.53
C MET A 561 -18.59 -7.78 -32.63
N VAL A 562 -19.51 -8.58 -32.07
CA VAL A 562 -19.45 -10.05 -32.12
C VAL A 562 -19.52 -10.55 -33.57
N ASP A 563 -20.48 -10.06 -34.36
CA ASP A 563 -20.62 -10.42 -35.78
C ASP A 563 -19.34 -10.08 -36.58
N ARG A 564 -18.76 -8.90 -36.35
CA ARG A 564 -17.54 -8.50 -37.03
C ARG A 564 -16.34 -9.33 -36.61
N ILE A 565 -16.20 -9.64 -35.32
CA ILE A 565 -15.13 -10.50 -34.79
C ILE A 565 -15.23 -11.92 -35.36
N ASP A 566 -16.43 -12.49 -35.41
CA ASP A 566 -16.65 -13.84 -35.96
C ASP A 566 -16.27 -13.90 -37.45
N ASN A 567 -16.58 -12.83 -38.18
CA ASN A 567 -16.24 -12.66 -39.60
C ASN A 567 -14.80 -12.20 -39.88
N LEU A 568 -13.98 -11.85 -38.86
CA LEU A 568 -12.56 -11.49 -39.06
C LEU A 568 -11.75 -12.66 -39.67
N SER A 569 -12.16 -13.89 -39.37
CA SER A 569 -11.59 -15.15 -39.87
C SER A 569 -11.69 -15.32 -41.40
N SER A 570 -12.52 -14.51 -42.07
CA SER A 570 -13.01 -14.76 -43.43
C SER A 570 -12.44 -13.82 -44.49
N THR A 571 -11.66 -12.81 -44.11
CA THR A 571 -11.18 -11.76 -45.04
C THR A 571 -9.67 -11.76 -45.19
N SER A 572 -9.17 -12.67 -46.01
CA SER A 572 -7.81 -12.63 -46.56
C SER A 572 -7.65 -11.43 -47.52
N GLY A 573 -6.85 -10.41 -47.14
CA GLY A 573 -6.26 -9.49 -48.14
C GLY A 573 -6.18 -7.98 -47.85
N LEU A 574 -6.59 -7.48 -46.68
CA LEU A 574 -6.33 -6.09 -46.25
C LEU A 574 -5.60 -6.11 -44.90
N PRO A 575 -4.88 -5.03 -44.48
CA PRO A 575 -4.25 -5.01 -43.16
C PRO A 575 -5.35 -5.24 -42.12
N GLU A 576 -5.33 -6.43 -41.51
CA GLU A 576 -6.50 -6.98 -40.83
C GLU A 576 -6.89 -6.10 -39.64
N PRO A 577 -8.17 -5.66 -39.54
CA PRO A 577 -8.65 -5.03 -38.32
C PRO A 577 -8.53 -6.06 -37.19
N ASN A 578 -7.64 -5.81 -36.25
CA ASN A 578 -7.45 -6.74 -35.13
C ASN A 578 -8.59 -6.54 -34.11
N VAL A 579 -8.76 -7.50 -33.20
CA VAL A 579 -9.82 -7.46 -32.18
C VAL A 579 -9.81 -6.15 -31.35
N LEU A 580 -8.64 -5.53 -31.15
CA LEU A 580 -8.50 -4.26 -30.42
C LEU A 580 -9.07 -3.07 -31.20
N ASP A 581 -8.90 -3.06 -32.52
CA ASP A 581 -9.48 -2.05 -33.41
C ASP A 581 -11.01 -2.13 -33.40
N GLU A 582 -11.55 -3.34 -33.37
CA GLU A 582 -12.98 -3.59 -33.33
C GLU A 582 -13.60 -3.23 -31.96
N ILE A 583 -12.88 -3.45 -30.86
CA ILE A 583 -13.26 -2.98 -29.51
C ILE A 583 -13.23 -1.45 -29.43
N SER A 584 -12.21 -0.82 -30.02
CA SER A 584 -12.10 0.64 -30.10
C SER A 584 -13.25 1.23 -30.90
N ARG A 585 -13.63 0.58 -32.02
CA ARG A 585 -14.82 0.95 -32.79
C ARG A 585 -16.10 0.74 -31.99
N PHE A 586 -16.29 -0.40 -31.34
CA PHE A 586 -17.48 -0.73 -30.54
C PHE A 586 -17.75 0.34 -29.48
N THR A 587 -16.74 0.68 -28.69
CA THR A 587 -16.84 1.67 -27.61
C THR A 587 -17.08 3.07 -28.16
N ALA A 588 -16.32 3.49 -29.17
CA ALA A 588 -16.52 4.78 -29.80
C ALA A 588 -17.91 4.90 -30.45
N SER A 589 -18.35 3.87 -31.18
CA SER A 589 -19.66 3.85 -31.84
C SER A 589 -20.79 3.89 -30.82
N SER A 590 -20.68 3.13 -29.72
CA SER A 590 -21.67 3.14 -28.64
C SER A 590 -21.85 4.54 -28.05
N VAL A 591 -20.73 5.20 -27.74
CA VAL A 591 -20.77 6.52 -27.10
C VAL A 591 -21.14 7.63 -28.08
N LEU A 592 -20.69 7.56 -29.34
CA LEU A 592 -21.16 8.47 -30.41
C LEU A 592 -22.66 8.33 -30.64
N GLN A 593 -23.20 7.11 -30.51
CA GLN A 593 -24.62 6.86 -30.72
C GLN A 593 -25.43 7.43 -29.55
N ILE A 594 -24.99 7.20 -28.32
CA ILE A 594 -25.57 7.79 -27.10
C ILE A 594 -25.51 9.32 -27.15
N THR A 595 -24.39 9.88 -27.61
CA THR A 595 -24.12 11.32 -27.51
C THR A 595 -24.70 12.11 -28.68
N TYR A 596 -24.51 11.64 -29.92
CA TYR A 596 -24.80 12.37 -31.15
C TYR A 596 -25.68 11.59 -32.15
N ALA A 597 -26.23 10.43 -31.77
CA ALA A 597 -26.94 9.52 -32.67
C ALA A 597 -26.15 9.26 -33.98
N ARG A 598 -24.84 9.04 -33.82
CA ARG A 598 -23.91 8.72 -34.91
C ARG A 598 -23.17 7.43 -34.57
N ARG A 599 -22.92 6.61 -35.56
CA ARG A 599 -22.15 5.37 -35.41
C ARG A 599 -20.75 5.55 -35.99
N ALA A 600 -19.76 4.85 -35.43
CA ALA A 600 -18.47 4.63 -36.05
C ALA A 600 -18.54 3.28 -36.77
N LEU A 601 -18.57 3.33 -38.10
CA LEU A 601 -18.71 2.14 -38.94
C LEU A 601 -17.39 1.40 -39.16
N THR A 602 -16.28 2.09 -38.99
CA THR A 602 -14.94 1.51 -39.10
C THR A 602 -14.08 1.96 -37.92
N PRO A 603 -13.07 1.18 -37.53
CA PRO A 603 -12.07 1.59 -36.54
C PRO A 603 -11.30 2.86 -36.95
N HIS A 604 -11.26 3.15 -38.25
CA HIS A 604 -10.60 4.31 -38.83
C HIS A 604 -11.53 5.50 -39.08
N ASP A 605 -12.62 5.63 -38.33
CA ASP A 605 -13.50 6.80 -38.42
C ASP A 605 -12.74 8.07 -37.99
N GLN A 606 -12.92 9.17 -38.74
CA GLN A 606 -12.21 10.43 -38.51
C GLN A 606 -12.49 11.02 -37.11
N ALA A 607 -13.67 10.76 -36.53
CA ALA A 607 -13.98 11.21 -35.18
C ALA A 607 -13.07 10.56 -34.13
N LEU A 608 -12.69 9.29 -34.30
CA LEU A 608 -11.77 8.59 -33.41
C LEU A 608 -10.35 9.14 -33.57
N ARG A 609 -9.87 9.31 -34.82
CA ARG A 609 -8.56 9.94 -35.08
C ARG A 609 -8.45 11.34 -34.47
N ASN A 610 -9.50 12.13 -34.63
CA ASN A 610 -9.53 13.47 -34.04
C ASN A 610 -9.62 13.42 -32.52
N LEU A 611 -10.34 12.44 -31.96
CA LEU A 611 -10.39 12.22 -30.52
C LEU A 611 -9.02 11.86 -29.96
N GLU A 612 -8.23 11.06 -30.66
CA GLU A 612 -6.86 10.73 -30.29
C GLU A 612 -5.97 11.98 -30.24
N ILE A 613 -6.08 12.86 -31.23
CA ILE A 613 -5.38 14.16 -31.24
C ILE A 613 -5.83 15.02 -30.04
N VAL A 614 -7.13 15.07 -29.75
CA VAL A 614 -7.66 15.81 -28.59
C VAL A 614 -7.13 15.21 -27.29
N SER A 615 -7.18 13.88 -27.13
CA SER A 615 -6.66 13.17 -25.96
C SER A 615 -5.17 13.48 -25.76
N GLN A 616 -4.38 13.48 -26.84
CA GLN A 616 -2.96 13.82 -26.82
C GLN A 616 -2.71 15.30 -26.48
N ASN A 617 -3.53 16.23 -26.98
CA ASN A 617 -3.45 17.65 -26.64
C ASN A 617 -3.78 17.92 -25.17
N ILE A 618 -4.79 17.25 -24.63
CA ILE A 618 -5.14 17.28 -23.20
C ILE A 618 -3.97 16.72 -22.39
N SER A 619 -3.50 15.53 -22.74
CA SER A 619 -2.32 14.91 -22.16
C SER A 619 -1.11 15.87 -22.10
N ASP A 620 -0.82 16.54 -23.22
CA ASP A 620 0.25 17.53 -23.36
C ASP A 620 0.07 18.66 -22.34
N ALA A 621 -1.14 19.22 -22.28
CA ALA A 621 -1.50 20.31 -21.38
C ALA A 621 -1.44 19.92 -19.89
N PHE A 622 -1.64 18.64 -19.56
CA PHE A 622 -1.65 18.12 -18.20
C PHE A 622 -0.30 17.60 -17.71
N THR A 623 0.70 17.52 -18.58
CA THR A 623 2.03 17.02 -18.21
C THR A 623 2.63 17.87 -17.09
N PRO A 624 2.86 17.32 -15.87
CA PRO A 624 3.32 18.12 -14.74
C PRO A 624 4.66 18.77 -15.00
N GLY A 625 4.78 20.05 -14.64
CA GLY A 625 6.01 20.82 -14.84
C GLY A 625 6.29 21.24 -16.28
N LYS A 626 5.45 20.88 -17.28
CA LYS A 626 5.63 21.29 -18.67
C LYS A 626 5.40 22.78 -18.91
N TYR A 627 4.35 23.32 -18.29
CA TYR A 627 4.01 24.74 -18.39
C TYR A 627 4.34 25.41 -17.07
N TRP A 628 5.43 26.18 -17.04
CA TRP A 628 5.89 26.92 -15.84
C TRP A 628 4.82 27.83 -15.22
N VAL A 629 3.86 28.29 -16.02
CA VAL A 629 2.73 29.11 -15.55
C VAL A 629 1.88 28.43 -14.48
N GLU A 630 1.85 27.09 -14.45
CA GLU A 630 1.12 26.31 -13.42
C GLU A 630 1.79 26.40 -12.04
N ARG A 631 3.12 26.65 -12.00
CA ARG A 631 3.88 26.87 -10.75
C ARG A 631 4.04 28.35 -10.42
N PHE A 632 4.13 29.19 -11.44
CA PHE A 632 4.36 30.63 -11.34
C PHE A 632 3.25 31.39 -12.07
N PRO A 633 2.07 31.61 -11.45
CA PRO A 633 0.91 32.22 -12.10
C PRO A 633 1.16 33.61 -12.69
N PHE A 634 2.14 34.37 -12.16
CA PHE A 634 2.51 35.68 -12.70
C PHE A 634 3.00 35.64 -14.16
N LEU A 635 3.48 34.48 -14.64
CA LEU A 635 3.86 34.28 -16.04
C LEU A 635 2.66 34.41 -17.00
N ASP A 636 1.43 34.35 -16.49
CA ASP A 636 0.22 34.59 -17.27
C ASP A 636 0.01 36.08 -17.63
N ILE A 637 0.73 37.01 -17.01
CA ILE A 637 0.60 38.44 -17.32
C ILE A 637 1.16 38.76 -18.72
N PHE A 638 2.12 37.97 -19.22
CA PHE A 638 2.76 38.21 -20.51
C PHE A 638 1.82 37.91 -21.70
N PRO A 639 1.79 38.76 -22.76
CA PRO A 639 0.93 38.57 -23.91
C PRO A 639 1.33 37.36 -24.77
N SER A 640 0.38 36.81 -25.54
CA SER A 640 0.56 35.61 -26.37
C SER A 640 1.68 35.73 -27.41
N VAL A 641 2.03 36.94 -27.84
CA VAL A 641 3.12 37.20 -28.80
C VAL A 641 4.46 36.66 -28.27
N ILE A 642 4.78 36.96 -27.01
CA ILE A 642 6.02 36.56 -26.35
C ILE A 642 5.89 35.27 -25.52
N SER A 643 4.68 34.69 -25.48
CA SER A 643 4.40 33.41 -24.80
C SER A 643 4.01 32.34 -25.81
N PRO A 644 4.96 31.64 -26.46
CA PRO A 644 4.67 30.61 -27.47
C PRO A 644 3.72 29.51 -26.97
N TRP A 645 3.79 29.18 -25.68
CA TRP A 645 2.93 28.20 -25.04
C TRP A 645 1.43 28.61 -25.06
N LYS A 646 1.11 29.90 -24.94
CA LYS A 646 -0.27 30.41 -25.05
C LYS A 646 -0.80 30.25 -26.48
N ARG A 647 0.04 30.57 -27.48
CA ARG A 647 -0.33 30.39 -28.90
C ARG A 647 -0.62 28.93 -29.23
N LYS A 648 0.21 28.01 -28.75
CA LYS A 648 0.02 26.56 -28.92
C LYS A 648 -1.31 26.09 -28.31
N LEU A 649 -1.57 26.42 -27.04
CA LEU A 649 -2.80 25.98 -26.37
C LEU A 649 -4.06 26.60 -26.96
N ASN A 650 -3.99 27.86 -27.43
CA ASN A 650 -5.09 28.48 -28.17
C ASN A 650 -5.35 27.78 -29.51
N ALA A 651 -4.31 27.38 -30.24
CA ALA A 651 -4.48 26.61 -31.47
C ALA A 651 -5.13 25.24 -31.20
N HIS A 652 -4.73 24.56 -30.12
CA HIS A 652 -5.37 23.32 -29.68
C HIS A 652 -6.84 23.53 -29.30
N HIS A 653 -7.17 24.62 -28.61
CA HIS A 653 -8.55 24.98 -28.27
C HIS A 653 -9.42 25.17 -29.51
N GLU A 654 -8.93 25.91 -30.51
CA GLU A 654 -9.69 26.14 -31.74
C GLU A 654 -9.90 24.83 -32.53
N PHE A 655 -8.92 23.92 -32.49
CA PHE A 655 -9.09 22.56 -33.05
C PHE A 655 -10.16 21.74 -32.31
N GLU A 656 -10.09 21.67 -30.96
CA GLU A 656 -11.10 20.99 -30.12
C GLU A 656 -12.50 21.53 -30.39
N MET A 657 -12.64 22.86 -30.39
CA MET A 657 -13.93 23.50 -30.61
C MET A 657 -14.45 23.28 -32.03
N GLY A 658 -13.58 23.27 -33.04
CA GLY A 658 -13.95 22.92 -34.41
C GLY A 658 -14.56 21.53 -34.48
N LEU A 659 -13.92 20.53 -33.84
CA LEU A 659 -14.42 19.16 -33.78
C LEU A 659 -15.76 19.06 -33.06
N PHE A 660 -15.87 19.62 -31.86
CA PHE A 660 -17.07 19.47 -31.03
C PHE A 660 -18.27 20.20 -31.64
N ARG A 661 -18.05 21.38 -32.24
CA ARG A 661 -19.09 22.09 -33.00
C ARG A 661 -19.50 21.33 -34.25
N ALA A 662 -18.57 20.67 -34.95
CA ALA A 662 -18.89 19.87 -36.14
C ALA A 662 -19.78 18.67 -35.80
N LEU A 663 -19.48 17.95 -34.70
CA LEU A 663 -20.31 16.85 -34.22
C LEU A 663 -21.71 17.32 -33.79
N LEU A 664 -21.79 18.43 -33.06
CA LEU A 664 -23.06 19.02 -32.64
C LEU A 664 -23.88 19.51 -33.85
N HIS A 665 -23.24 20.15 -34.82
CA HIS A 665 -23.89 20.61 -36.05
C HIS A 665 -24.41 19.44 -36.89
N GLY A 666 -23.65 18.34 -36.98
CA GLY A 666 -24.10 17.12 -37.67
C GLY A 666 -25.38 16.53 -37.05
N LEU A 667 -25.57 16.67 -35.74
CA LEU A 667 -26.81 16.30 -35.07
C LEU A 667 -27.95 17.29 -35.36
N GLU A 668 -27.70 18.60 -35.24
CA GLU A 668 -28.70 19.64 -35.52
C GLU A 668 -29.27 19.50 -36.94
N SER A 669 -28.43 19.21 -37.93
CA SER A 669 -28.86 18.95 -39.31
C SER A 669 -29.78 17.72 -39.43
N LYS A 670 -29.54 16.65 -38.64
CA LYS A 670 -30.43 15.48 -38.58
C LYS A 670 -31.78 15.79 -37.92
N LEU A 671 -31.80 16.64 -36.89
CA LEU A 671 -33.03 17.06 -36.21
C LEU A 671 -33.92 17.95 -37.08
N CYS A 672 -33.32 18.79 -37.92
CA CYS A 672 -34.03 19.70 -38.82
C CYS A 672 -34.51 19.04 -40.13
N GLY A 673 -34.26 17.74 -40.34
CA GLY A 673 -34.66 17.02 -41.57
C GLY A 673 -33.90 17.43 -42.83
N ASN A 674 -32.92 18.34 -42.73
CA ASN A 674 -32.10 18.81 -43.85
C ASN A 674 -30.90 17.87 -44.06
N GLY A 675 -31.18 16.64 -44.49
CA GLY A 675 -30.18 15.74 -45.05
C GLY A 675 -29.73 16.19 -46.44
N SER A 676 -29.24 17.42 -46.60
CA SER A 676 -28.62 17.83 -47.86
C SER A 676 -27.22 17.24 -47.94
N ASN A 677 -27.03 16.32 -48.88
CA ASN A 677 -25.75 15.82 -49.39
C ASN A 677 -24.94 16.97 -50.03
N THR A 678 -24.50 17.96 -49.25
CA THR A 678 -23.51 18.94 -49.68
C THR A 678 -22.13 18.45 -49.22
N GLY A 679 -21.38 17.95 -50.20
CA GLY A 679 -20.15 17.17 -50.16
C GLY A 679 -18.90 17.70 -49.44
N GLU A 680 -19.00 18.42 -48.32
CA GLU A 680 -17.80 18.98 -47.65
C GLU A 680 -17.80 18.93 -46.10
N SER A 681 -18.53 18.00 -45.46
CA SER A 681 -18.28 17.70 -44.04
C SER A 681 -17.73 16.29 -43.90
N VAL A 682 -16.48 16.17 -43.45
CA VAL A 682 -15.74 14.91 -43.18
C VAL A 682 -16.45 14.01 -42.13
N PHE A 683 -17.62 14.42 -41.63
CA PHE A 683 -18.36 13.81 -40.53
C PHE A 683 -19.80 13.33 -40.90
N ASN A 684 -20.19 13.35 -42.18
CA ASN A 684 -21.41 12.72 -42.73
C ASN A 684 -20.99 11.58 -43.68
N ALA A 685 -21.60 10.40 -43.82
CA ALA A 685 -22.92 9.88 -43.48
C ALA A 685 -22.89 8.33 -43.46
N GLN A 686 -23.71 7.69 -42.61
CA GLN A 686 -24.46 6.44 -42.88
C GLN A 686 -25.30 6.02 -41.64
N GLY A 687 -26.64 6.18 -41.75
CA GLY A 687 -27.72 5.37 -41.14
C GLY A 687 -28.18 5.62 -39.68
N PRO A 688 -29.51 5.63 -39.47
CA PRO A 688 -30.16 4.65 -38.60
C PRO A 688 -31.10 3.76 -39.43
N THR A 689 -31.08 2.44 -39.23
CA THR A 689 -32.23 1.54 -39.42
C THR A 689 -31.94 0.18 -38.80
N GLY A 690 -32.61 -0.11 -37.69
CA GLY A 690 -32.60 -1.38 -36.97
C GLY A 690 -33.22 -1.19 -35.61
N GLU A 691 -34.06 -2.13 -35.16
CA GLU A 691 -34.55 -2.17 -33.77
C GLU A 691 -33.33 -2.24 -32.84
N GLY A 692 -32.91 -1.09 -32.28
CA GLY A 692 -31.68 -1.05 -31.48
C GLY A 692 -30.91 0.27 -31.45
N VAL A 693 -31.02 1.11 -32.49
CA VAL A 693 -30.17 2.32 -32.62
C VAL A 693 -30.82 3.55 -31.98
N ILE A 694 -30.06 4.42 -31.31
CA ILE A 694 -30.55 5.71 -30.77
C ILE A 694 -30.99 6.66 -31.88
N ALA A 695 -32.22 7.18 -31.83
CA ALA A 695 -32.69 8.19 -32.77
C ALA A 695 -32.06 9.57 -32.51
N PRO A 696 -31.96 10.47 -33.51
CA PRO A 696 -31.37 11.80 -33.33
C PRO A 696 -32.00 12.63 -32.22
N ASP A 697 -33.33 12.64 -32.11
CA ASP A 697 -34.07 13.30 -31.03
C ASP A 697 -33.86 12.62 -29.67
N GLU A 698 -33.37 11.38 -29.68
CA GLU A 698 -33.13 10.60 -28.50
C GLU A 698 -31.70 10.71 -27.93
N CYS A 699 -30.74 11.30 -28.61
CA CYS A 699 -29.38 11.34 -28.09
C CYS A 699 -29.18 12.40 -27.00
N ALA A 700 -28.08 12.26 -26.25
CA ALA A 700 -27.76 13.11 -25.11
C ALA A 700 -27.58 14.59 -25.51
N ALA A 701 -26.93 14.87 -26.65
CA ALA A 701 -26.75 16.24 -27.12
C ALA A 701 -28.07 16.89 -27.57
N ALA A 702 -29.01 16.14 -28.15
CA ALA A 702 -30.34 16.66 -28.50
C ALA A 702 -31.13 17.06 -27.24
N GLU A 703 -30.98 16.29 -26.16
CA GLU A 703 -31.58 16.63 -24.87
C GLU A 703 -30.96 17.87 -24.23
N LEU A 704 -29.64 18.02 -24.29
CA LEU A 704 -28.96 19.24 -23.86
C LEU A 704 -29.42 20.46 -24.66
N LEU A 705 -29.57 20.34 -25.99
CA LEU A 705 -30.07 21.40 -26.85
C LEU A 705 -31.51 21.82 -26.49
N ARG A 706 -32.40 20.85 -26.23
CA ARG A 706 -33.79 21.13 -25.79
C ARG A 706 -33.85 21.86 -24.45
N ASN A 707 -32.95 21.51 -23.53
CA ASN A 707 -32.96 22.05 -22.18
C ASN A 707 -31.97 23.21 -21.99
N LYS A 708 -31.38 23.76 -23.06
CA LYS A 708 -30.28 24.74 -22.98
C LYS A 708 -30.62 25.98 -22.14
N ASP A 709 -31.83 26.52 -22.29
CA ASP A 709 -32.24 27.74 -21.61
C ASP A 709 -32.53 27.47 -20.12
N HIS A 710 -33.16 26.32 -19.82
CA HIS A 710 -33.38 25.87 -18.45
C HIS A 710 -32.05 25.57 -17.73
N LEU A 711 -31.11 24.96 -18.44
CA LEU A 711 -29.78 24.65 -17.95
C LEU A 711 -28.82 25.83 -18.01
N LYS A 712 -29.22 26.98 -18.59
CA LYS A 712 -28.39 28.18 -18.81
C LYS A 712 -27.04 27.87 -19.49
N LEU A 713 -27.05 27.00 -20.51
CA LEU A 713 -25.86 26.61 -21.27
C LEU A 713 -25.83 27.31 -22.62
N ASP A 714 -24.69 27.87 -23.00
CA ASP A 714 -24.47 28.34 -24.36
C ASP A 714 -24.18 27.14 -25.31
N ARG A 715 -24.10 27.41 -26.61
CA ARG A 715 -23.88 26.35 -27.61
C ARG A 715 -22.51 25.66 -27.47
N ASP A 716 -21.48 26.40 -27.05
CA ASP A 716 -20.14 25.84 -26.83
C ASP A 716 -20.07 25.04 -25.53
N ASP A 717 -20.83 25.43 -24.51
CA ASP A 717 -20.99 24.69 -23.27
C ASP A 717 -21.60 23.30 -23.56
N ILE A 718 -22.63 23.26 -24.41
CA ILE A 718 -23.25 22.00 -24.88
C ILE A 718 -22.25 21.17 -25.68
N ALA A 719 -21.49 21.80 -26.58
CA ALA A 719 -20.48 21.13 -27.37
C ALA A 719 -19.41 20.46 -26.48
N TYR A 720 -18.88 21.16 -25.46
CA TYR A 720 -17.94 20.60 -24.49
C TYR A 720 -18.55 19.51 -23.60
N LEU A 721 -19.80 19.68 -23.14
CA LEU A 721 -20.47 18.69 -22.30
C LEU A 721 -20.74 17.39 -23.04
N ALA A 722 -21.26 17.49 -24.27
CA ALA A 722 -21.49 16.33 -25.13
C ALA A 722 -20.16 15.65 -25.50
N ALA A 723 -19.15 16.43 -25.89
CA ALA A 723 -17.83 15.90 -26.20
C ALA A 723 -17.18 15.22 -24.99
N GLY A 724 -17.40 15.74 -23.78
CA GLY A 724 -16.92 15.10 -22.56
C GLY A 724 -17.49 13.69 -22.33
N ILE A 725 -18.73 13.42 -22.75
CA ILE A 725 -19.30 12.05 -22.74
C ILE A 725 -18.52 11.17 -23.73
N PHE A 726 -18.27 11.70 -24.94
CA PHE A 726 -17.55 10.99 -25.99
C PHE A 726 -16.09 10.68 -25.63
N GLU A 727 -15.33 11.67 -25.16
CA GLU A 727 -13.95 11.51 -24.70
C GLU A 727 -13.86 10.52 -23.54
N ALA A 728 -14.68 10.69 -22.49
CA ALA A 728 -14.57 9.87 -21.28
C ALA A 728 -14.99 8.42 -21.51
N GLY A 729 -16.03 8.19 -22.31
CA GLY A 729 -16.63 6.87 -22.50
C GLY A 729 -15.93 5.99 -23.54
N THR A 730 -15.13 6.56 -24.45
CA THR A 730 -14.54 5.80 -25.57
C THR A 730 -13.28 5.04 -25.14
N GLU A 731 -12.23 5.75 -24.76
CA GLU A 731 -10.89 5.15 -24.51
C GLU A 731 -10.87 4.29 -23.23
N THR A 732 -11.53 4.75 -22.16
CA THR A 732 -11.55 4.05 -20.86
C THR A 732 -12.28 2.70 -20.94
N THR A 733 -13.41 2.66 -21.66
CA THR A 733 -14.17 1.43 -21.87
C THR A 733 -13.39 0.45 -22.74
N ALA A 734 -12.73 0.93 -23.80
CA ALA A 734 -11.93 0.08 -24.69
C ALA A 734 -10.76 -0.58 -23.93
N MET A 735 -10.04 0.21 -23.13
CA MET A 735 -8.94 -0.27 -22.29
C MET A 735 -9.42 -1.32 -21.27
N THR A 736 -10.59 -1.12 -20.67
CA THR A 736 -11.16 -2.06 -19.69
C THR A 736 -11.50 -3.40 -20.34
N ILE A 737 -12.15 -3.37 -21.51
CA ILE A 737 -12.48 -4.59 -22.28
C ILE A 737 -11.21 -5.30 -22.75
N ASN A 738 -10.23 -4.57 -23.27
CA ASN A 738 -8.95 -5.14 -23.70
C ASN A 738 -8.21 -5.81 -22.53
N THR A 739 -8.18 -5.19 -21.36
CA THR A 739 -7.55 -5.76 -20.15
C THR A 739 -8.28 -7.01 -19.69
N PHE A 740 -9.62 -7.00 -19.72
CA PHE A 740 -10.44 -8.17 -19.39
C PHE A 740 -10.18 -9.34 -20.35
N LEU A 741 -10.13 -9.08 -21.67
CA LEU A 741 -9.85 -10.12 -22.66
C LEU A 741 -8.43 -10.68 -22.54
N LEU A 742 -7.44 -9.83 -22.25
CA LEU A 742 -6.07 -10.28 -21.97
C LEU A 742 -6.01 -11.15 -20.71
N ALA A 743 -6.70 -10.77 -19.64
CA ALA A 743 -6.80 -11.60 -18.43
C ALA A 743 -7.51 -12.92 -18.73
N ALA A 744 -8.62 -12.89 -19.47
CA ALA A 744 -9.38 -14.07 -19.84
C ALA A 744 -8.56 -15.06 -20.70
N ALA A 745 -7.74 -14.54 -21.62
CA ALA A 745 -6.82 -15.33 -22.43
C ALA A 745 -5.63 -15.88 -21.62
N SER A 746 -5.16 -15.14 -20.61
CA SER A 746 -4.04 -15.56 -19.75
C SER A 746 -4.44 -16.60 -18.72
N TYR A 747 -5.73 -16.66 -18.35
CA TYR A 747 -6.28 -17.58 -17.35
C TYR A 747 -7.50 -18.36 -17.88
N PRO A 748 -7.34 -19.18 -18.95
CA PRO A 748 -8.47 -19.84 -19.63
C PRO A 748 -9.27 -20.78 -18.73
N ASP A 749 -8.65 -21.36 -17.71
CA ASP A 749 -9.34 -22.20 -16.72
C ASP A 749 -10.28 -21.42 -15.81
N MET A 750 -9.87 -20.20 -15.40
CA MET A 750 -10.72 -19.31 -14.62
C MET A 750 -11.84 -18.73 -15.48
N THR A 751 -11.55 -18.39 -16.73
CA THR A 751 -12.56 -17.94 -17.71
C THR A 751 -13.63 -18.99 -17.93
N ARG A 752 -13.25 -20.27 -18.11
CA ARG A 752 -14.22 -21.37 -18.25
C ARG A 752 -15.10 -21.55 -17.01
N ARG A 753 -14.53 -21.41 -15.81
CA ARG A 753 -15.29 -21.48 -14.55
C ARG A 753 -16.25 -20.30 -14.40
N ALA A 754 -15.79 -19.09 -14.70
CA ALA A 754 -16.61 -17.88 -14.64
C ALA A 754 -17.75 -17.93 -15.68
N GLN A 755 -17.49 -18.41 -16.89
CA GLN A 755 -18.52 -18.62 -17.91
C GLN A 755 -19.55 -19.65 -17.44
N ALA A 756 -19.13 -20.79 -16.87
CA ALA A 756 -20.04 -21.79 -16.33
C ALA A 756 -20.92 -21.25 -15.19
N GLU A 757 -20.41 -20.33 -14.37
CA GLU A 757 -21.19 -19.65 -13.32
C GLU A 757 -22.21 -18.67 -13.91
N ILE A 758 -21.85 -17.93 -14.97
CA ILE A 758 -22.77 -17.05 -15.71
C ILE A 758 -23.87 -17.87 -16.39
N ASP A 759 -23.52 -18.98 -17.04
CA ASP A 759 -24.47 -19.86 -17.73
C ASP A 759 -25.47 -20.46 -16.72
N LEU A 760 -24.99 -20.92 -15.56
CA LEU A 760 -25.84 -21.40 -14.46
C LEU A 760 -26.79 -20.32 -13.91
N ALA A 761 -26.33 -19.07 -13.83
CA ALA A 761 -27.17 -17.96 -13.38
C ALA A 761 -28.22 -17.54 -14.41
N MET A 762 -27.93 -17.69 -15.71
CA MET A 762 -28.84 -17.36 -16.81
C MET A 762 -29.86 -18.47 -17.10
N ASP A 763 -29.51 -19.75 -16.87
CA ASP A 763 -30.46 -20.88 -16.97
C ASP A 763 -31.54 -20.87 -15.87
N HIS A 764 -31.40 -20.02 -14.84
CA HIS A 764 -32.37 -19.81 -13.76
C HIS A 764 -33.20 -18.52 -13.91
N SER A 765 -33.10 -17.80 -15.04
CA SER A 765 -33.78 -16.52 -15.29
C SER A 765 -34.81 -16.55 -16.42
#